data_AF-A0A9P8CY64-F1
#
_entry.id   AF-A0A9P8CY64-F1
#
_cell.length_a   1.000
_cell.length_b   1.000
_cell.length_c   1.000
_cell.angle_alpha   90.00
_cell.angle_beta   90.00
_cell.angle_gamma   90.00
#
_symmetry.space_group_name_H-M   'P 1'
#
loop_
_entity.id
_entity.type
_entity.pdbx_description
1 polymer ?
#
loop_
_entity_poly.entity_id
_entity_poly.type
_entity_poly.pdbx_seq_one_letter_code
_entity_poly.pdbx_strand_id
1 'polypeptide(L)'
;MPSPAGTGARRPNGILASESTKTTTATTTSTTNNDMNGTTLREDTATTTATSTKQSLKQRASPHTNGNGAGKGSGYSKDEGQINGILVDKRITDDEHEDSADSNSDTCSDRDPNDELLRWRNAVMPYCPSYSVAFKTLFLVRALAATYSNISDCDEVFNYWEPMHYLQYGTGLQTWEYSPLYAIRSWAYILLHTLAAEIARLAMSANRLQVFFIIRIILGAISAHCEATLYRAVVDEVDPRIGRYLLLALLSSAGTWIASNAFLPSTFAMYTTMLFFSQMLQCPHRQSGKRTFWAIFWVGLGALLGWPFSAAVGLPFALEELLIHSRSQSRKKTVRFRDWRRMRLLRLLTSSVAVLGCVLVPIVLIDRYYYKKLVVVPLNIVLYNVFGGDVGPDIFGTEPWWFYILNGLLNFNVLFLAAIASLPVLVSQDQYSQELDVLTYYTIPDVLPNPPSGTGQLKDPLLLFTLKLSPLYLWLAIFTAQPHKEERFLFVVYPLLCFNAVMTLFMAQKIVQRGLDRFVTRSKTAAIHKYSAGLVWTVLIASAAISLSRILALHEHYSAPIEVYRRAFDLVQVPTPIVVEGSDPSVLPGSTAHSLNDARTPGSDNSVRVCVGKEWYRFPSHYFLPEGAKLGLIKSHFDGLLPGEFTEMAQSGELPPLSSQPSANGKQHRPMRIDWRWSAERRPGTSHVPRLMNNQNKEVSEHYTPLDQCQYLIDLDYSGRLENQGPEDLIEPRYLQDKEHWEKMYCKKFLDTTVGAGRNRWVRAFWIPDKITVALMRGQNKVWGDYCLARRKPMETKV
;
A
#
# COMPACT_ATOMS: atom_id res chain seq x y z
N MET A 1 24.29 -35.51 35.06
CA MET A 1 25.29 -35.73 36.14
C MET A 1 26.49 -36.43 35.53
N PRO A 2 27.76 -36.09 35.85
CA PRO A 2 28.30 -34.82 36.36
C PRO A 2 29.45 -34.25 35.49
N SER A 3 29.86 -33.01 35.81
CA SER A 3 30.98 -32.23 35.26
C SER A 3 32.38 -32.85 35.52
N PRO A 4 33.46 -32.22 35.01
CA PRO A 4 34.24 -31.36 35.91
C PRO A 4 34.85 -30.08 35.30
N ALA A 5 35.36 -29.24 36.20
CA ALA A 5 35.87 -27.88 36.05
C ALA A 5 37.40 -27.79 35.82
N GLY A 6 37.89 -26.57 35.49
CA GLY A 6 39.30 -26.15 35.62
C GLY A 6 39.66 -24.98 34.68
N THR A 7 39.53 -23.71 35.11
CA THR A 7 40.57 -22.80 35.65
C THR A 7 41.81 -22.53 34.77
N GLY A 8 42.01 -21.25 34.41
CA GLY A 8 43.28 -20.72 33.90
C GLY A 8 43.24 -19.19 33.78
N ALA A 9 43.96 -18.50 34.67
CA ALA A 9 44.00 -17.04 34.82
C ALA A 9 45.15 -16.37 34.04
N ARG A 10 45.02 -15.07 33.68
CA ARG A 10 46.09 -14.05 33.75
C ARG A 10 45.56 -12.62 33.46
N ARG A 11 45.61 -11.75 34.48
CA ARG A 11 45.74 -10.27 34.45
C ARG A 11 47.25 -9.89 34.30
N PRO A 12 47.76 -8.62 34.31
CA PRO A 12 47.20 -7.30 34.73
C PRO A 12 47.56 -6.10 33.80
N ASN A 13 46.97 -4.90 33.94
CA ASN A 13 47.35 -3.72 34.77
C ASN A 13 46.22 -2.67 34.57
N GLY A 14 45.65 -1.93 35.54
CA GLY A 14 46.23 -1.16 36.66
C GLY A 14 46.60 0.24 36.13
N ILE A 15 45.93 1.37 36.45
CA ILE A 15 45.90 2.16 37.71
C ILE A 15 44.88 3.33 37.47
N LEU A 16 43.84 3.57 38.30
CA LEU A 16 43.77 4.31 39.59
C LEU A 16 44.10 5.83 39.43
N ALA A 17 43.47 6.83 40.07
CA ALA A 17 42.71 6.97 41.33
C ALA A 17 41.95 8.34 41.26
N SER A 18 40.76 8.59 41.85
CA SER A 18 40.34 8.80 43.27
C SER A 18 39.90 10.26 43.50
N GLU A 19 38.65 10.50 43.92
CA GLU A 19 38.20 10.94 45.28
C GLU A 19 38.37 12.46 45.53
N SER A 20 37.49 13.21 46.20
CA SER A 20 36.74 13.01 47.46
C SER A 20 35.66 14.13 47.57
N THR A 21 34.40 13.84 47.89
CA THR A 21 33.72 13.97 49.22
C THR A 21 33.92 15.27 50.02
N LYS A 22 32.80 15.97 50.33
CA LYS A 22 32.33 16.22 51.72
C LYS A 22 30.96 16.95 51.81
N THR A 23 30.09 16.31 52.60
CA THR A 23 28.97 16.73 53.49
C THR A 23 29.17 18.10 54.20
N THR A 24 28.17 18.82 54.75
CA THR A 24 27.24 18.42 55.85
C THR A 24 26.21 19.54 56.21
N THR A 25 25.01 19.15 56.73
CA THR A 25 24.14 19.74 57.82
C THR A 25 23.44 21.12 57.67
N ALA A 26 22.08 21.19 57.74
CA ALA A 26 21.14 21.37 58.90
C ALA A 26 20.95 22.86 59.31
N THR A 27 19.78 23.46 59.64
CA THR A 27 18.68 23.10 60.57
C THR A 27 17.54 24.17 60.48
N THR A 28 16.29 23.81 60.89
CA THR A 28 15.14 24.56 61.54
C THR A 28 15.02 26.11 61.51
N THR A 29 13.87 26.83 61.50
CA THR A 29 12.60 26.80 62.29
C THR A 29 11.64 27.92 61.78
N SER A 30 10.35 27.67 61.54
CA SER A 30 9.12 28.19 62.24
C SER A 30 8.60 29.64 62.03
N THR A 31 7.28 29.69 61.72
CA THR A 31 6.20 30.63 62.16
C THR A 31 6.17 32.11 61.73
N THR A 32 5.06 32.56 61.12
CA THR A 32 3.92 33.26 61.81
C THR A 32 2.74 33.59 60.86
N ASN A 33 1.53 33.53 61.41
CA ASN A 33 0.22 33.92 60.89
C ASN A 33 0.01 35.45 60.76
N ASN A 34 -0.95 35.86 59.92
CA ASN A 34 -2.09 36.77 60.22
C ASN A 34 -2.87 36.99 58.90
N ASP A 35 -4.10 36.53 58.72
CA ASP A 35 -5.41 36.99 59.25
C ASP A 35 -5.87 38.41 58.84
N MET A 36 -7.15 38.42 58.43
CA MET A 36 -8.18 39.47 58.52
C MET A 36 -8.59 40.33 57.31
N ASN A 37 -9.82 40.01 56.84
CA ASN A 37 -11.06 40.81 56.84
C ASN A 37 -11.24 42.07 55.95
N GLY A 38 -12.44 42.12 55.37
CA GLY A 38 -13.12 43.33 54.86
C GLY A 38 -14.01 43.02 53.64
N THR A 39 -15.10 42.26 53.74
CA THR A 39 -16.50 42.76 53.93
C THR A 39 -16.81 44.15 53.37
N THR A 40 -17.74 44.21 52.39
CA THR A 40 -19.02 44.98 52.37
C THR A 40 -19.62 44.86 50.95
N LEU A 41 -20.71 44.11 50.76
CA LEU A 41 -22.13 44.46 50.95
C LEU A 41 -22.79 45.21 49.78
N ARG A 42 -23.85 44.56 49.26
CA ARG A 42 -25.17 45.11 48.87
C ARG A 42 -25.24 45.99 47.60
N GLU A 43 -26.34 46.02 46.84
CA GLU A 43 -27.70 45.53 47.07
C GLU A 43 -28.44 45.35 45.73
N ASP A 44 -29.47 44.51 45.78
CA ASP A 44 -30.49 44.30 44.78
C ASP A 44 -31.22 45.59 44.37
N THR A 45 -31.73 45.63 43.14
CA THR A 45 -33.09 46.15 42.92
C THR A 45 -33.68 45.60 41.63
N ALA A 46 -34.68 44.74 41.79
CA ALA A 46 -35.70 44.48 40.78
C ALA A 46 -36.82 45.51 40.94
N THR A 47 -37.29 46.12 39.85
CA THR A 47 -38.70 46.56 39.75
C THR A 47 -39.16 46.69 38.30
N THR A 48 -40.20 45.91 38.02
CA THR A 48 -41.30 46.03 37.04
C THR A 48 -41.61 47.41 36.45
N THR A 49 -42.02 47.44 35.18
CA THR A 49 -43.36 47.94 34.77
C THR A 49 -43.69 47.57 33.31
N ALA A 50 -44.96 47.22 33.11
CA ALA A 50 -45.59 46.91 31.84
C ALA A 50 -46.29 48.15 31.26
N THR A 51 -46.42 48.25 29.92
CA THR A 51 -47.59 48.88 29.28
C THR A 51 -47.75 48.46 27.81
N SER A 52 -48.99 48.56 27.34
CA SER A 52 -49.66 47.84 26.25
C SER A 52 -49.88 48.68 24.96
N THR A 53 -50.34 48.00 23.89
CA THR A 53 -51.21 48.47 22.76
C THR A 53 -50.53 49.22 21.59
N LYS A 54 -50.75 48.99 20.27
CA LYS A 54 -51.93 48.67 19.39
C LYS A 54 -51.45 47.93 18.10
N GLN A 55 -52.11 46.86 17.63
CA GLN A 55 -53.09 46.77 16.51
C GLN A 55 -52.79 47.55 15.20
N SER A 56 -52.64 46.83 14.06
CA SER A 56 -53.53 46.96 12.88
C SER A 56 -53.39 45.78 11.89
N LEU A 57 -54.54 45.32 11.39
CA LEU A 57 -54.78 44.33 10.34
C LEU A 57 -54.84 44.98 8.94
N LYS A 58 -54.50 44.23 7.88
CA LYS A 58 -55.37 44.10 6.68
C LYS A 58 -54.93 42.97 5.74
N GLN A 59 -55.88 42.06 5.48
CA GLN A 59 -55.92 41.07 4.40
C GLN A 59 -56.79 41.60 3.23
N ARG A 60 -56.51 41.13 2.00
CA ARG A 60 -57.43 40.82 0.87
C ARG A 60 -56.57 40.49 -0.35
N ALA A 61 -56.90 39.69 -1.35
CA ALA A 61 -57.85 38.60 -1.62
C ALA A 61 -57.56 38.12 -3.06
N SER A 62 -57.82 36.86 -3.40
CA SER A 62 -57.77 36.28 -4.77
C SER A 62 -58.94 36.76 -5.65
N PRO A 63 -58.96 36.45 -6.98
CA PRO A 63 -59.67 35.23 -7.41
C PRO A 63 -59.14 34.52 -8.69
N HIS A 64 -59.76 33.35 -8.94
CA HIS A 64 -59.64 32.33 -10.01
C HIS A 64 -59.70 32.78 -11.48
N THR A 65 -59.14 31.94 -12.37
CA THR A 65 -59.84 31.38 -13.57
C THR A 65 -59.19 30.09 -14.10
N ASN A 66 -60.05 29.15 -14.52
CA ASN A 66 -59.79 27.87 -15.20
C ASN A 66 -59.43 28.05 -16.69
N GLY A 67 -58.76 27.05 -17.28
CA GLY A 67 -58.67 26.86 -18.74
C GLY A 67 -58.17 25.46 -19.13
N ASN A 68 -59.09 24.60 -19.55
CA ASN A 68 -58.85 23.28 -20.16
C ASN A 68 -58.25 23.42 -21.57
N GLY A 69 -57.44 22.44 -21.98
CA GLY A 69 -57.02 22.25 -23.38
C GLY A 69 -56.48 20.85 -23.61
N ALA A 70 -57.35 19.95 -24.08
CA ALA A 70 -57.03 18.58 -24.48
C ALA A 70 -56.40 18.53 -25.88
N GLY A 71 -55.48 17.60 -26.11
CA GLY A 71 -54.95 17.27 -27.43
C GLY A 71 -54.38 15.86 -27.47
N LYS A 72 -55.22 14.90 -27.89
CA LYS A 72 -54.85 13.52 -28.25
C LYS A 72 -54.01 13.51 -29.54
N GLY A 73 -52.98 12.68 -29.59
CA GLY A 73 -52.27 12.33 -30.82
C GLY A 73 -51.61 10.95 -30.68
N SER A 74 -52.24 9.96 -31.29
CA SER A 74 -51.85 8.54 -31.38
C SER A 74 -50.81 8.33 -32.48
N GLY A 75 -49.87 7.39 -32.30
CA GLY A 75 -48.99 6.91 -33.38
C GLY A 75 -48.06 5.77 -32.97
N TYR A 76 -48.41 4.55 -33.37
CA TYR A 76 -47.69 3.27 -33.21
C TYR A 76 -46.29 3.25 -33.86
N SER A 77 -45.31 2.53 -33.26
CA SER A 77 -44.80 1.24 -33.76
C SER A 77 -43.41 0.83 -33.20
N LYS A 78 -43.39 -0.39 -32.60
CA LYS A 78 -42.38 -1.47 -32.58
C LYS A 78 -40.93 -1.26 -32.04
N ASP A 79 -40.68 -2.00 -30.96
CA ASP A 79 -39.59 -2.97 -30.70
C ASP A 79 -38.16 -2.64 -31.17
N GLU A 80 -37.25 -2.45 -30.21
CA GLU A 80 -36.11 -3.35 -29.95
C GLU A 80 -35.27 -2.87 -28.73
N GLY A 81 -34.88 -3.81 -27.86
CA GLY A 81 -33.52 -3.88 -27.32
C GLY A 81 -33.04 -2.94 -26.19
N GLN A 82 -32.73 -3.58 -25.07
CA GLN A 82 -31.58 -3.33 -24.18
C GLN A 82 -31.70 -2.41 -22.94
N ILE A 83 -31.45 -3.10 -21.83
CA ILE A 83 -31.21 -2.67 -20.46
C ILE A 83 -29.73 -2.27 -20.34
N ASN A 84 -29.44 -1.08 -19.80
CA ASN A 84 -28.35 -0.76 -18.84
C ASN A 84 -28.04 0.75 -18.89
N GLY A 85 -27.90 1.40 -17.73
CA GLY A 85 -27.49 2.81 -17.68
C GLY A 85 -27.41 3.39 -16.27
N ILE A 86 -26.33 3.05 -15.58
CA ILE A 86 -25.90 3.61 -14.30
C ILE A 86 -25.74 5.13 -14.45
N LEU A 87 -26.44 5.91 -13.62
CA LEU A 87 -26.27 7.36 -13.49
C LEU A 87 -24.85 7.68 -13.00
N VAL A 88 -23.97 8.06 -13.92
CA VAL A 88 -22.77 8.84 -13.65
C VAL A 88 -23.13 10.29 -13.95
N ASP A 89 -23.21 11.10 -12.90
CA ASP A 89 -23.58 12.50 -13.02
C ASP A 89 -22.43 13.31 -13.67
N LYS A 90 -22.83 14.06 -14.69
CA LYS A 90 -21.99 14.81 -15.62
C LYS A 90 -21.27 15.94 -14.90
N ARG A 91 -19.96 16.01 -15.07
CA ARG A 91 -19.24 17.27 -15.13
C ARG A 91 -18.08 17.11 -16.09
N ILE A 92 -18.14 17.86 -17.20
CA ILE A 92 -17.06 18.54 -17.95
C ILE A 92 -17.29 18.45 -19.48
N THR A 93 -17.01 19.60 -20.10
CA THR A 93 -16.70 19.92 -21.51
C THR A 93 -17.80 19.77 -22.55
N ASP A 94 -18.19 20.90 -23.15
CA ASP A 94 -18.20 21.07 -24.61
C ASP A 94 -17.79 22.52 -24.92
N ASP A 95 -16.65 22.67 -25.60
CA ASP A 95 -16.17 23.88 -26.28
C ASP A 95 -16.22 23.51 -27.77
N GLU A 96 -17.14 24.09 -28.54
CA GLU A 96 -17.08 24.08 -30.00
C GLU A 96 -17.32 25.50 -30.54
N HIS A 97 -16.42 25.90 -31.44
CA HIS A 97 -16.45 27.14 -32.21
C HIS A 97 -17.61 27.15 -33.21
N GLU A 98 -18.40 28.23 -33.22
CA GLU A 98 -19.06 28.72 -34.44
C GLU A 98 -19.01 30.26 -34.48
N ASP A 99 -18.41 30.77 -35.55
CA ASP A 99 -18.41 32.17 -35.94
C ASP A 99 -19.80 32.57 -36.47
N SER A 100 -20.36 33.68 -35.97
CA SER A 100 -21.19 34.57 -36.79
C SER A 100 -21.32 35.95 -36.14
N ALA A 101 -21.02 36.97 -36.94
CA ALA A 101 -21.23 38.37 -36.64
C ALA A 101 -22.72 38.72 -36.76
N ASP A 102 -23.29 39.43 -35.78
CA ASP A 102 -23.77 40.81 -35.98
C ASP A 102 -24.50 41.40 -34.76
N SER A 103 -24.34 42.72 -34.66
CA SER A 103 -25.20 43.73 -34.03
C SER A 103 -25.15 43.96 -32.51
N ASN A 104 -24.72 45.19 -32.20
CA ASN A 104 -24.89 45.89 -30.94
C ASN A 104 -26.31 45.75 -30.36
N SER A 105 -26.39 45.27 -29.12
CA SER A 105 -27.36 45.77 -28.17
C SER A 105 -26.74 45.76 -26.76
N ASP A 106 -26.56 46.96 -26.23
CA ASP A 106 -26.26 47.20 -24.82
C ASP A 106 -27.38 46.59 -23.97
N THR A 107 -27.13 45.41 -23.40
CA THR A 107 -27.84 44.95 -22.21
C THR A 107 -26.80 44.41 -21.24
N CYS A 108 -26.72 45.08 -20.09
CA CYS A 108 -25.96 44.66 -18.93
C CYS A 108 -26.52 43.30 -18.49
N SER A 109 -25.91 42.22 -18.96
CA SER A 109 -26.28 40.87 -18.54
C SER A 109 -25.73 40.64 -17.14
N ASP A 110 -26.63 40.31 -16.21
CA ASP A 110 -26.29 39.64 -14.95
C ASP A 110 -25.48 38.38 -15.31
N ARG A 111 -24.16 38.51 -15.31
CA ARG A 111 -23.25 37.38 -15.52
C ARG A 111 -23.31 36.51 -14.28
N ASP A 112 -23.43 35.19 -14.47
CA ASP A 112 -23.42 34.24 -13.37
C ASP A 112 -22.12 34.43 -12.56
N PRO A 113 -22.20 34.76 -11.25
CA PRO A 113 -21.03 34.97 -10.40
C PRO A 113 -20.07 33.77 -10.40
N ASN A 114 -20.56 32.56 -10.68
CA ASN A 114 -19.72 31.37 -10.77
C ASN A 114 -18.81 31.39 -12.01
N ASP A 115 -19.25 32.01 -13.09
CA ASP A 115 -18.55 32.02 -14.38
C ASP A 115 -17.40 33.04 -14.38
N GLU A 116 -17.60 34.19 -13.72
CA GLU A 116 -16.53 35.15 -13.45
C GLU A 116 -15.50 34.61 -12.46
N LEU A 117 -15.94 33.90 -11.41
CA LEU A 117 -15.06 33.24 -10.45
C LEU A 117 -14.20 32.15 -11.12
N LEU A 118 -14.78 31.39 -12.06
CA LEU A 118 -14.09 30.38 -12.85
C LEU A 118 -13.06 30.99 -13.80
N ARG A 119 -13.44 32.03 -14.57
CA ARG A 119 -12.51 32.75 -15.47
C ARG A 119 -11.35 33.35 -14.70
N TRP A 120 -11.64 33.97 -13.57
CA TRP A 120 -10.61 34.56 -12.73
C TRP A 120 -9.71 33.50 -12.08
N ARG A 121 -10.27 32.35 -11.66
CA ARG A 121 -9.47 31.21 -11.17
C ARG A 121 -8.50 30.77 -12.25
N ASN A 122 -8.97 30.69 -13.50
CA ASN A 122 -8.14 30.29 -14.64
C ASN A 122 -7.10 31.35 -15.02
N ALA A 123 -7.35 32.64 -14.76
CA ALA A 123 -6.42 33.73 -15.04
C ALA A 123 -5.29 33.88 -14.00
N VAL A 124 -5.54 33.51 -12.73
CA VAL A 124 -4.58 33.72 -11.62
C VAL A 124 -3.90 32.43 -11.15
N MET A 125 -4.54 31.27 -11.31
CA MET A 125 -4.02 30.01 -10.77
C MET A 125 -3.06 29.31 -11.73
N PRO A 126 -1.99 28.67 -11.23
CA PRO A 126 -1.10 27.90 -12.06
C PRO A 126 -1.82 26.71 -12.70
N TYR A 127 -1.49 26.41 -13.97
CA TYR A 127 -2.00 25.22 -14.64
C TYR A 127 -1.72 23.96 -13.82
N CYS A 128 -2.77 23.15 -13.61
CA CYS A 128 -2.73 21.90 -12.88
C CYS A 128 -3.30 20.76 -13.76
N PRO A 129 -2.50 19.73 -14.09
CA PRO A 129 -2.92 18.63 -14.97
C PRO A 129 -4.23 18.00 -14.53
N SER A 130 -5.24 17.92 -15.41
CA SER A 130 -6.60 17.36 -15.16
C SER A 130 -6.54 15.99 -14.46
N TYR A 131 -7.63 15.54 -13.81
CA TYR A 131 -7.65 14.20 -13.19
C TYR A 131 -7.25 13.11 -14.20
N SER A 132 -7.79 13.16 -15.42
CA SER A 132 -7.48 12.22 -16.50
C SER A 132 -6.00 12.26 -16.90
N VAL A 133 -5.41 13.45 -17.03
CA VAL A 133 -3.98 13.60 -17.35
C VAL A 133 -3.12 13.06 -16.20
N ALA A 134 -3.41 13.44 -14.95
CA ALA A 134 -2.68 12.96 -13.79
C ALA A 134 -2.74 11.44 -13.66
N PHE A 135 -3.93 10.85 -13.81
CA PHE A 135 -4.12 9.40 -13.80
C PHE A 135 -3.30 8.71 -14.89
N LYS A 136 -3.37 9.16 -16.15
CA LYS A 136 -2.63 8.57 -17.27
C LYS A 136 -1.12 8.63 -17.05
N THR A 137 -0.60 9.76 -16.57
CA THR A 137 0.83 9.93 -16.28
C THR A 137 1.28 9.04 -15.13
N LEU A 138 0.52 8.99 -14.03
CA LEU A 138 0.80 8.10 -12.90
C LEU A 138 0.75 6.64 -13.33
N PHE A 139 -0.31 6.24 -14.05
CA PHE A 139 -0.51 4.87 -14.52
C PHE A 139 0.64 4.42 -15.42
N LEU A 140 1.13 5.26 -16.33
CA LEU A 140 2.30 4.93 -17.15
C LEU A 140 3.51 4.55 -16.29
N VAL A 141 3.80 5.34 -15.24
CA VAL A 141 4.90 5.05 -14.31
C VAL A 141 4.63 3.76 -13.52
N ARG A 142 3.39 3.55 -13.03
CA ARG A 142 3.04 2.33 -12.28
C ARG A 142 3.07 1.07 -13.14
N ALA A 143 2.68 1.15 -14.41
CA ALA A 143 2.76 0.05 -15.36
C ALA A 143 4.21 -0.32 -15.69
N LEU A 144 5.11 0.66 -15.79
CA LEU A 144 6.55 0.41 -15.88
C LEU A 144 7.06 -0.28 -14.60
N ALA A 145 6.67 0.21 -13.42
CA ALA A 145 7.01 -0.43 -12.16
C ALA A 145 6.49 -1.87 -12.07
N ALA A 146 5.33 -2.18 -12.67
CA ALA A 146 4.74 -3.52 -12.62
C ALA A 146 5.63 -4.55 -13.32
N THR A 147 6.36 -4.10 -14.35
CA THR A 147 7.27 -4.93 -15.14
C THR A 147 8.68 -4.98 -14.56
N TYR A 148 9.20 -3.84 -14.09
CA TYR A 148 10.63 -3.69 -13.76
C TYR A 148 10.94 -3.61 -12.26
N SER A 149 9.95 -3.48 -11.37
CA SER A 149 10.22 -3.54 -9.94
C SER A 149 10.46 -4.99 -9.48
N ASN A 150 11.45 -5.16 -8.62
CA ASN A 150 11.74 -6.45 -8.01
C ASN A 150 10.73 -6.78 -6.92
N ILE A 151 10.58 -8.08 -6.59
CA ILE A 151 9.93 -8.50 -5.35
C ILE A 151 11.00 -8.51 -4.26
N SER A 152 10.80 -7.69 -3.23
CA SER A 152 11.75 -7.53 -2.11
C SER A 152 11.31 -8.24 -0.84
N ASP A 153 10.09 -8.76 -0.80
CA ASP A 153 9.45 -9.32 0.40
C ASP A 153 8.96 -10.74 0.10
N CYS A 154 9.41 -11.72 0.88
CA CYS A 154 9.04 -13.12 0.69
C CYS A 154 7.58 -13.39 1.05
N ASP A 155 6.96 -12.59 1.91
CA ASP A 155 5.53 -12.74 2.20
C ASP A 155 4.68 -12.31 1.02
N GLU A 156 5.12 -11.36 0.20
CA GLU A 156 4.39 -11.04 -1.04
C GLU A 156 4.17 -12.32 -1.86
N VAL A 157 5.20 -13.17 -1.91
CA VAL A 157 5.19 -14.43 -2.64
C VAL A 157 4.39 -15.49 -1.89
N PHE A 158 4.89 -15.92 -0.73
CA PHE A 158 4.38 -17.12 -0.06
C PHE A 158 3.03 -16.90 0.64
N ASN A 159 2.67 -15.66 0.95
CA ASN A 159 1.40 -15.34 1.58
C ASN A 159 0.33 -14.78 0.63
N TYR A 160 0.67 -14.39 -0.61
CA TYR A 160 -0.33 -13.83 -1.54
C TYR A 160 -0.26 -14.41 -2.95
N TRP A 161 0.90 -14.37 -3.61
CA TRP A 161 1.03 -14.96 -4.95
C TRP A 161 0.80 -16.48 -4.95
N GLU A 162 1.39 -17.20 -4.01
CA GLU A 162 1.28 -18.66 -3.90
C GLU A 162 -0.13 -19.14 -3.53
N PRO A 163 -0.82 -18.56 -2.53
CA PRO A 163 -2.23 -18.86 -2.27
C PRO A 163 -3.17 -18.51 -3.44
N MET A 164 -2.89 -17.42 -4.17
CA MET A 164 -3.66 -17.08 -5.37
C MET A 164 -3.43 -18.11 -6.49
N HIS A 165 -2.17 -18.52 -6.69
CA HIS A 165 -1.82 -19.58 -7.64
C HIS A 165 -2.54 -20.88 -7.27
N TYR A 166 -2.60 -21.22 -5.99
CA TYR A 166 -3.35 -22.38 -5.49
C TYR A 166 -4.84 -22.27 -5.75
N LEU A 167 -5.49 -21.12 -5.51
CA LEU A 167 -6.91 -20.97 -5.85
C LEU A 167 -7.17 -21.11 -7.36
N GLN A 168 -6.33 -20.52 -8.22
CA GLN A 168 -6.50 -20.58 -9.67
C GLN A 168 -6.20 -21.96 -10.26
N TYR A 169 -5.05 -22.54 -9.93
CA TYR A 169 -4.50 -23.71 -10.60
C TYR A 169 -4.50 -24.99 -9.73
N GLY A 170 -4.69 -24.88 -8.43
CA GLY A 170 -4.77 -26.03 -7.52
C GLY A 170 -3.43 -26.52 -7.00
N THR A 171 -2.34 -25.82 -7.31
CA THR A 171 -0.97 -26.11 -6.82
C THR A 171 -0.35 -24.83 -6.27
N GLY A 172 0.61 -24.93 -5.36
CA GLY A 172 1.31 -23.79 -4.78
C GLY A 172 1.77 -24.05 -3.36
N LEU A 173 2.46 -23.08 -2.79
CA LEU A 173 3.00 -23.17 -1.44
C LEU A 173 2.13 -22.41 -0.43
N GLN A 174 2.13 -22.90 0.81
CA GLN A 174 1.42 -22.31 1.94
C GLN A 174 2.36 -22.04 3.11
N THR A 175 2.03 -20.99 3.86
CA THR A 175 2.61 -20.72 5.17
C THR A 175 1.66 -21.22 6.27
N TRP A 176 2.16 -21.26 7.51
CA TRP A 176 1.36 -21.66 8.67
C TRP A 176 0.19 -20.71 8.91
N GLU A 177 0.28 -19.49 8.38
CA GLU A 177 -0.69 -18.42 8.57
C GLU A 177 -2.05 -18.70 7.90
N TYR A 178 -2.04 -19.56 6.86
CA TYR A 178 -3.23 -20.10 6.17
C TYR A 178 -3.74 -21.40 6.77
N SER A 179 -3.09 -21.96 7.79
CA SER A 179 -3.63 -23.13 8.48
C SER A 179 -4.89 -22.74 9.27
N PRO A 180 -6.00 -23.50 9.18
CA PRO A 180 -7.23 -23.25 9.96
C PRO A 180 -7.04 -23.24 11.48
N LEU A 181 -5.91 -23.77 11.96
CA LEU A 181 -5.50 -23.71 13.36
C LEU A 181 -5.28 -22.26 13.82
N TYR A 182 -4.59 -21.46 12.99
CA TYR A 182 -4.23 -20.07 13.30
C TYR A 182 -5.13 -19.07 12.57
N ALA A 183 -5.37 -19.29 11.27
CA ALA A 183 -6.22 -18.47 10.40
C ALA A 183 -5.97 -16.97 10.58
N ILE A 184 -4.73 -16.54 10.33
CA ILE A 184 -4.30 -15.13 10.42
C ILE A 184 -4.14 -14.49 9.04
N ARG A 185 -4.44 -15.20 7.95
CA ARG A 185 -4.58 -14.63 6.60
C ARG A 185 -5.99 -14.88 6.06
N SER A 186 -6.55 -13.90 5.37
CA SER A 186 -7.95 -13.96 4.92
C SER A 186 -8.00 -14.49 3.49
N TRP A 187 -8.77 -15.55 3.26
CA TRP A 187 -9.08 -16.02 1.92
C TRP A 187 -9.93 -15.01 1.15
N ALA A 188 -10.70 -14.15 1.83
CA ALA A 188 -11.43 -13.06 1.19
C ALA A 188 -10.50 -12.08 0.43
N TYR A 189 -9.33 -11.78 0.99
CA TYR A 189 -8.33 -10.93 0.33
C TYR A 189 -7.76 -11.60 -0.94
N ILE A 190 -7.44 -12.89 -0.87
CA ILE A 190 -6.96 -13.66 -2.03
C ILE A 190 -8.05 -13.82 -3.09
N LEU A 191 -9.29 -14.07 -2.67
CA LEU A 191 -10.43 -14.23 -3.56
C LEU A 191 -10.68 -12.98 -4.40
N LEU A 192 -10.59 -11.79 -3.79
CA LEU A 192 -10.73 -10.50 -4.50
C LEU A 192 -9.78 -10.39 -5.69
N HIS A 193 -8.53 -10.79 -5.51
CA HIS A 193 -7.51 -10.71 -6.56
C HIS A 193 -7.61 -11.87 -7.54
N THR A 194 -8.03 -13.06 -7.06
CA THR A 194 -8.32 -14.22 -7.90
C THR A 194 -9.45 -13.94 -8.89
N LEU A 195 -10.51 -13.23 -8.46
CA LEU A 195 -11.59 -12.74 -9.33
C LEU A 195 -11.01 -11.93 -10.50
N ALA A 196 -10.15 -10.95 -10.20
CA ALA A 196 -9.52 -10.10 -11.20
C ALA A 196 -8.59 -10.90 -12.13
N ALA A 197 -7.83 -11.84 -11.57
CA ALA A 197 -6.90 -12.69 -12.31
C ALA A 197 -7.63 -13.60 -13.31
N GLU A 198 -8.76 -14.20 -12.90
CA GLU A 198 -9.56 -15.06 -13.79
C GLU A 198 -10.24 -14.27 -14.90
N ILE A 199 -10.77 -13.08 -14.59
CA ILE A 199 -11.34 -12.19 -15.61
C ILE A 199 -10.27 -11.81 -16.64
N ALA A 200 -9.08 -11.41 -16.18
CA ALA A 200 -7.96 -11.09 -17.06
C ALA A 200 -7.51 -12.28 -17.91
N ARG A 201 -7.38 -13.47 -17.29
CA ARG A 201 -6.99 -14.71 -17.98
C ARG A 201 -7.98 -15.07 -19.08
N LEU A 202 -9.28 -14.99 -18.80
CA LEU A 202 -10.33 -15.32 -19.76
C LEU A 202 -10.44 -14.27 -20.87
N ALA A 203 -10.35 -12.98 -20.54
CA ALA A 203 -10.48 -11.90 -21.50
C ALA A 203 -9.30 -11.84 -22.49
N MET A 204 -8.09 -12.19 -22.04
CA MET A 204 -6.86 -12.04 -22.82
C MET A 204 -6.24 -13.37 -23.27
N SER A 205 -6.86 -14.51 -22.94
CA SER A 205 -6.27 -15.86 -23.12
C SER A 205 -4.85 -15.96 -22.56
N ALA A 206 -4.62 -15.31 -21.41
CA ALA A 206 -3.29 -15.13 -20.86
C ALA A 206 -2.72 -16.43 -20.25
N ASN A 207 -1.43 -16.69 -20.44
CA ASN A 207 -0.71 -17.75 -19.74
C ASN A 207 -0.41 -17.36 -18.28
N ARG A 208 0.09 -18.29 -17.46
CA ARG A 208 0.36 -18.05 -16.02
C ARG A 208 1.29 -16.86 -15.80
N LEU A 209 2.40 -16.80 -16.54
CA LEU A 209 3.36 -15.70 -16.47
C LEU A 209 2.72 -14.34 -16.81
N GLN A 210 1.89 -14.29 -17.85
CA GLN A 210 1.17 -13.08 -18.24
C GLN A 210 0.15 -12.66 -17.17
N VAL A 211 -0.57 -13.60 -16.55
CA VAL A 211 -1.51 -13.30 -15.45
C VAL A 211 -0.80 -12.58 -14.30
N PHE A 212 0.40 -13.01 -13.92
CA PHE A 212 1.20 -12.35 -12.89
C PHE A 212 1.45 -10.87 -13.20
N PHE A 213 1.94 -10.56 -14.41
CA PHE A 213 2.19 -9.17 -14.81
C PHE A 213 0.91 -8.36 -14.99
N ILE A 214 -0.17 -8.96 -15.51
CA ILE A 214 -1.47 -8.28 -15.66
C ILE A 214 -2.01 -7.87 -14.27
N ILE A 215 -1.95 -8.74 -13.26
CA ILE A 215 -2.36 -8.39 -11.90
C ILE A 215 -1.54 -7.24 -11.34
N ARG A 216 -0.21 -7.23 -11.54
CA ARG A 216 0.65 -6.10 -11.12
C ARG A 216 0.28 -4.80 -11.83
N ILE A 217 -0.10 -4.85 -13.11
CA ILE A 217 -0.60 -3.68 -13.85
C ILE A 217 -1.95 -3.22 -13.30
N ILE A 218 -2.86 -4.12 -12.94
CA ILE A 218 -4.14 -3.79 -12.29
C ILE A 218 -3.90 -3.09 -10.94
N LEU A 219 -3.01 -3.63 -10.10
CA LEU A 219 -2.60 -2.99 -8.85
C LEU A 219 -2.02 -1.59 -9.11
N GLY A 220 -1.17 -1.44 -10.13
CA GLY A 220 -0.64 -0.15 -10.57
C GLY A 220 -1.72 0.83 -11.03
N ALA A 221 -2.77 0.37 -11.71
CA ALA A 221 -3.93 1.18 -12.11
C ALA A 221 -4.74 1.65 -10.88
N ILE A 222 -4.96 0.76 -9.91
CA ILE A 222 -5.63 1.10 -8.65
C ILE A 222 -4.81 2.12 -7.86
N SER A 223 -3.48 1.93 -7.77
CA SER A 223 -2.57 2.89 -7.15
C SER A 223 -2.67 4.25 -7.84
N ALA A 224 -2.56 4.30 -9.17
CA ALA A 224 -2.64 5.53 -9.94
C ALA A 224 -3.99 6.25 -9.77
N HIS A 225 -5.10 5.50 -9.66
CA HIS A 225 -6.42 6.06 -9.34
C HIS A 225 -6.44 6.73 -7.96
N CYS A 226 -5.94 6.04 -6.94
CA CYS A 226 -5.90 6.55 -5.57
C CYS A 226 -4.98 7.77 -5.45
N GLU A 227 -3.83 7.75 -6.12
CA GLU A 227 -2.87 8.85 -6.17
C GLU A 227 -3.44 10.07 -6.91
N ALA A 228 -4.09 9.88 -8.06
CA ALA A 228 -4.74 10.95 -8.81
C ALA A 228 -5.89 11.58 -8.01
N THR A 229 -6.63 10.77 -7.24
CA THR A 229 -7.70 11.23 -6.34
C THR A 229 -7.13 12.05 -5.17
N LEU A 230 -6.02 11.59 -4.57
CA LEU A 230 -5.32 12.36 -3.54
C LEU A 230 -4.78 13.68 -4.09
N TYR A 231 -4.08 13.65 -5.22
CA TYR A 231 -3.59 14.85 -5.90
C TYR A 231 -4.71 15.86 -6.15
N ARG A 232 -5.86 15.39 -6.66
CA ARG A 232 -7.02 16.25 -6.90
C ARG A 232 -7.57 16.87 -5.62
N ALA A 233 -7.71 16.07 -4.56
CA ALA A 233 -8.12 16.58 -3.27
C ALA A 233 -7.17 17.65 -2.73
N VAL A 234 -5.85 17.52 -2.94
CA VAL A 234 -4.88 18.57 -2.54
C VAL A 234 -5.02 19.83 -3.38
N VAL A 235 -5.22 19.70 -4.69
CA VAL A 235 -5.45 20.86 -5.58
C VAL A 235 -6.70 21.62 -5.18
N ASP A 236 -7.79 20.90 -4.88
CA ASP A 236 -9.10 21.49 -4.65
C ASP A 236 -9.29 22.00 -3.21
N GLU A 237 -8.75 21.30 -2.20
CA GLU A 237 -8.99 21.60 -0.78
C GLU A 237 -7.82 22.27 -0.07
N VAL A 238 -6.60 22.25 -0.64
CA VAL A 238 -5.39 22.80 0.01
C VAL A 238 -4.80 23.96 -0.79
N ASP A 239 -4.07 23.68 -1.87
CA ASP A 239 -3.52 24.70 -2.77
C ASP A 239 -3.04 24.04 -4.07
N PRO A 240 -3.38 24.58 -5.26
CA PRO A 240 -2.95 24.02 -6.54
C PRO A 240 -1.43 23.92 -6.75
N ARG A 241 -0.62 24.81 -6.15
CA ARG A 241 0.85 24.72 -6.19
C ARG A 241 1.34 23.50 -5.43
N ILE A 242 0.78 23.27 -4.24
CA ILE A 242 1.11 22.09 -3.40
C ILE A 242 0.68 20.82 -4.11
N GLY A 243 -0.49 20.84 -4.77
CA GLY A 243 -0.92 19.74 -5.64
C GLY A 243 0.10 19.41 -6.73
N ARG A 244 0.65 20.41 -7.43
CA ARG A 244 1.70 20.19 -8.45
C ARG A 244 2.98 19.60 -7.86
N TYR A 245 3.41 20.08 -6.69
CA TYR A 245 4.57 19.53 -5.98
C TYR A 245 4.33 18.08 -5.57
N LEU A 246 3.14 17.78 -5.04
CA LEU A 246 2.74 16.43 -4.65
C LEU A 246 2.73 15.49 -5.85
N LEU A 247 2.20 15.92 -7.00
CA LEU A 247 2.18 15.10 -8.21
C LEU A 247 3.59 14.69 -8.63
N LEU A 248 4.55 15.62 -8.63
CA LEU A 248 5.95 15.29 -8.94
C LEU A 248 6.57 14.36 -7.89
N ALA A 249 6.30 14.60 -6.60
CA ALA A 249 6.79 13.74 -5.53
C ALA A 249 6.27 12.30 -5.71
N LEU A 250 4.96 12.12 -5.83
CA LEU A 250 4.33 10.81 -6.05
C LEU A 250 4.84 10.11 -7.31
N LEU A 251 5.03 10.84 -8.41
CA LEU A 251 5.52 10.28 -9.68
C LEU A 251 6.95 9.72 -9.57
N SER A 252 7.82 10.37 -8.80
CA SER A 252 9.26 10.16 -8.88
C SER A 252 9.88 9.42 -7.69
N SER A 253 9.21 9.36 -6.53
CA SER A 253 9.79 8.72 -5.35
C SER A 253 10.01 7.21 -5.51
N ALA A 254 11.17 6.73 -5.06
CA ALA A 254 11.52 5.31 -5.14
C ALA A 254 10.64 4.45 -4.21
N GLY A 255 10.22 4.99 -3.07
CA GLY A 255 9.29 4.30 -2.17
C GLY A 255 7.93 4.02 -2.79
N THR A 256 7.36 5.00 -3.50
CA THR A 256 6.07 4.81 -4.21
C THR A 256 6.20 3.86 -5.39
N TRP A 257 7.34 3.87 -6.10
CA TRP A 257 7.64 2.89 -7.16
C TRP A 257 7.63 1.44 -6.65
N ILE A 258 8.21 1.18 -5.47
CA ILE A 258 8.25 -0.16 -4.87
C ILE A 258 6.87 -0.55 -4.34
N ALA A 259 6.22 0.34 -3.58
CA ALA A 259 4.99 0.03 -2.86
C ALA A 259 3.76 -0.10 -3.78
N SER A 260 3.72 0.59 -4.93
CA SER A 260 2.50 0.71 -5.73
C SER A 260 1.97 -0.58 -6.33
N ASN A 261 2.82 -1.59 -6.54
CA ASN A 261 2.44 -2.83 -7.24
C ASN A 261 2.70 -4.08 -6.40
N ALA A 262 3.18 -3.91 -5.17
CA ALA A 262 3.43 -5.03 -4.28
C ALA A 262 2.09 -5.65 -3.89
N PHE A 263 1.95 -6.97 -4.08
CA PHE A 263 0.73 -7.69 -3.71
C PHE A 263 0.68 -7.96 -2.19
N LEU A 264 0.55 -6.88 -1.42
CA LEU A 264 0.59 -6.90 0.05
C LEU A 264 -0.60 -6.15 0.65
N PRO A 265 -1.12 -6.57 1.81
CA PRO A 265 -2.20 -5.85 2.47
C PRO A 265 -1.80 -4.46 2.95
N SER A 266 -0.50 -4.21 3.19
CA SER A 266 0.00 -2.86 3.49
C SER A 266 -0.10 -1.92 2.29
N THR A 267 0.11 -2.43 1.07
CA THR A 267 -0.14 -1.69 -0.18
C THR A 267 -1.64 -1.44 -0.38
N PHE A 268 -2.50 -2.43 -0.12
CA PHE A 268 -3.95 -2.21 -0.15
C PHE A 268 -4.41 -1.16 0.89
N ALA A 269 -3.83 -1.22 2.10
CA ALA A 269 -4.05 -0.22 3.14
C ALA A 269 -3.52 1.17 2.73
N MET A 270 -2.41 1.24 1.97
CA MET A 270 -1.93 2.50 1.38
C MET A 270 -2.93 3.09 0.39
N TYR A 271 -3.53 2.27 -0.49
CA TYR A 271 -4.55 2.73 -1.44
C TYR A 271 -5.76 3.35 -0.72
N THR A 272 -6.31 2.60 0.24
CA THR A 272 -7.45 3.06 1.04
C THR A 272 -7.10 4.24 1.93
N THR A 273 -5.86 4.34 2.42
CA THR A 273 -5.36 5.51 3.16
C THR A 273 -5.34 6.77 2.29
N MET A 274 -4.96 6.69 1.01
CA MET A 274 -5.04 7.83 0.09
C MET A 274 -6.48 8.29 -0.10
N LEU A 275 -7.42 7.36 -0.34
CA LEU A 275 -8.84 7.67 -0.50
C LEU A 275 -9.47 8.25 0.79
N PHE A 276 -9.11 7.69 1.94
CA PHE A 276 -9.46 8.23 3.26
C PHE A 276 -8.91 9.66 3.41
N PHE A 277 -7.63 9.88 3.12
CA PHE A 277 -6.99 11.16 3.32
C PHE A 277 -7.57 12.23 2.38
N SER A 278 -7.99 11.87 1.17
CA SER A 278 -8.79 12.76 0.30
C SER A 278 -10.09 13.23 0.95
N GLN A 279 -10.78 12.35 1.71
CA GLN A 279 -11.97 12.75 2.49
C GLN A 279 -11.57 13.55 3.72
N MET A 280 -10.44 13.20 4.35
CA MET A 280 -9.91 13.93 5.49
C MET A 280 -9.61 15.37 5.08
N LEU A 281 -8.98 15.65 3.93
CA LEU A 281 -8.61 17.02 3.52
C LEU A 281 -9.79 18.00 3.42
N GLN A 282 -10.98 17.52 3.03
CA GLN A 282 -12.18 18.36 2.96
C GLN A 282 -12.50 19.03 4.30
N CYS A 283 -13.04 20.24 4.26
CA CYS A 283 -13.45 20.93 5.48
C CYS A 283 -14.62 20.20 6.19
N PRO A 284 -14.63 20.15 7.54
CA PRO A 284 -15.79 19.67 8.31
C PRO A 284 -17.06 20.42 7.92
N HIS A 285 -18.06 19.70 7.40
CA HIS A 285 -19.38 20.25 7.07
C HIS A 285 -20.45 19.76 8.05
N ARG A 286 -21.29 20.66 8.56
CA ARG A 286 -22.28 20.36 9.61
C ARG A 286 -23.43 19.48 9.13
N GLN A 287 -23.91 19.71 7.90
CA GLN A 287 -25.17 19.12 7.41
C GLN A 287 -25.01 17.78 6.69
N SER A 288 -23.85 17.50 6.09
CA SER A 288 -23.63 16.30 5.28
C SER A 288 -22.83 15.26 6.08
N GLY A 289 -23.39 14.06 6.25
CA GLY A 289 -22.71 12.91 6.83
C GLY A 289 -21.87 12.12 5.83
N LYS A 290 -21.92 12.46 4.53
CA LYS A 290 -21.27 11.71 3.45
C LYS A 290 -19.76 11.63 3.63
N ARG A 291 -19.10 12.75 3.96
CA ARG A 291 -17.66 12.82 4.23
C ARG A 291 -17.26 11.84 5.34
N THR A 292 -17.97 11.90 6.47
CA THR A 292 -17.69 11.04 7.63
C THR A 292 -17.87 9.56 7.31
N PHE A 293 -18.95 9.21 6.59
CA PHE A 293 -19.20 7.84 6.18
C PHE A 293 -18.09 7.32 5.26
N TRP A 294 -17.75 8.04 4.19
CA TRP A 294 -16.72 7.60 3.25
C TRP A 294 -15.32 7.58 3.86
N ALA A 295 -14.98 8.50 4.76
CA ALA A 295 -13.74 8.46 5.51
C ALA A 295 -13.64 7.18 6.35
N ILE A 296 -14.70 6.85 7.11
CA ILE A 296 -14.74 5.63 7.92
C ILE A 296 -14.78 4.37 7.05
N PHE A 297 -15.47 4.41 5.91
CA PHE A 297 -15.52 3.30 4.96
C PHE A 297 -14.12 2.97 4.44
N TRP A 298 -13.34 3.96 4.00
CA TRP A 298 -12.00 3.70 3.48
C TRP A 298 -11.03 3.22 4.56
N VAL A 299 -11.02 3.84 5.76
CA VAL A 299 -10.22 3.36 6.90
C VAL A 299 -10.63 1.94 7.31
N GLY A 300 -11.94 1.69 7.39
CA GLY A 300 -12.48 0.39 7.75
C GLY A 300 -12.19 -0.68 6.71
N LEU A 301 -12.26 -0.37 5.41
CA LEU A 301 -11.90 -1.29 4.34
C LEU A 301 -10.41 -1.64 4.39
N GLY A 302 -9.55 -0.63 4.56
CA GLY A 302 -8.10 -0.83 4.72
C GLY A 302 -7.76 -1.68 5.95
N ALA A 303 -8.44 -1.45 7.07
CA ALA A 303 -8.21 -2.18 8.31
C ALA A 303 -8.77 -3.61 8.29
N LEU A 304 -10.00 -3.80 7.84
CA LEU A 304 -10.71 -5.08 7.93
C LEU A 304 -10.32 -6.05 6.81
N LEU A 305 -10.08 -5.55 5.58
CA LEU A 305 -9.72 -6.40 4.45
C LEU A 305 -8.21 -6.43 4.19
N GLY A 306 -7.53 -5.29 4.39
CA GLY A 306 -6.08 -5.18 4.22
C GLY A 306 -5.33 -5.56 5.49
N TRP A 307 -5.04 -4.55 6.31
CA TRP A 307 -4.21 -4.72 7.50
C TRP A 307 -4.78 -3.97 8.70
N PRO A 308 -5.18 -4.65 9.79
CA PRO A 308 -5.97 -4.07 10.88
C PRO A 308 -5.31 -2.88 11.59
N PHE A 309 -3.98 -2.86 11.65
CA PHE A 309 -3.23 -1.77 12.30
C PHE A 309 -3.37 -0.43 11.56
N SER A 310 -3.70 -0.45 10.26
CA SER A 310 -3.94 0.77 9.47
C SER A 310 -5.10 1.63 10.01
N ALA A 311 -6.00 1.07 10.82
CA ALA A 311 -7.05 1.82 11.51
C ALA A 311 -6.51 3.00 12.33
N ALA A 312 -5.26 2.91 12.83
CA ALA A 312 -4.62 3.97 13.60
C ALA A 312 -4.51 5.30 12.82
N VAL A 313 -4.35 5.24 11.49
CA VAL A 313 -4.28 6.42 10.62
C VAL A 313 -5.58 7.25 10.67
N GLY A 314 -6.70 6.63 11.02
CA GLY A 314 -7.99 7.30 11.19
C GLY A 314 -8.16 8.07 12.51
N LEU A 315 -7.27 7.88 13.50
CA LEU A 315 -7.41 8.51 14.83
C LEU A 315 -7.40 10.04 14.77
N PRO A 316 -6.49 10.72 14.02
CA PRO A 316 -6.53 12.17 13.88
C PRO A 316 -7.81 12.70 13.26
N PHE A 317 -8.43 11.96 12.33
CA PHE A 317 -9.73 12.34 11.75
C PHE A 317 -10.86 12.23 12.77
N ALA A 318 -10.87 11.20 13.61
CA ALA A 318 -11.83 11.09 14.70
C ALA A 318 -11.69 12.23 15.71
N LEU A 319 -10.45 12.64 16.03
CA LEU A 319 -10.18 13.80 16.86
C LEU A 319 -10.65 15.10 16.20
N GLU A 320 -10.38 15.29 14.91
CA GLU A 320 -10.89 16.42 14.13
C GLU A 320 -12.41 16.55 14.21
N GLU A 321 -13.15 15.47 13.96
CA GLU A 321 -14.62 15.48 13.99
C GLU A 321 -15.19 15.79 15.38
N LEU A 322 -14.45 15.52 16.45
CA LEU A 322 -14.87 15.74 17.84
C LEU A 322 -14.41 17.09 18.41
N LEU A 323 -13.30 17.65 17.92
CA LEU A 323 -12.65 18.85 18.46
C LEU A 323 -12.90 20.10 17.61
N ILE A 324 -13.04 19.97 16.29
CA ILE A 324 -13.08 21.12 15.36
C ILE A 324 -14.51 21.55 15.05
N HIS A 325 -14.86 22.77 15.45
CA HIS A 325 -16.19 23.31 15.25
C HIS A 325 -16.43 23.77 13.80
N SER A 326 -17.25 23.02 13.05
CA SER A 326 -17.63 23.33 11.66
C SER A 326 -18.53 24.57 11.56
N ARG A 327 -18.06 25.60 10.85
CA ARG A 327 -18.81 26.82 10.49
C ARG A 327 -19.73 26.55 9.29
N SER A 328 -20.86 25.91 9.51
CA SER A 328 -21.96 26.00 8.54
C SER A 328 -22.93 27.09 8.97
N GLN A 329 -22.84 28.19 8.23
CA GLN A 329 -23.63 29.40 8.27
C GLN A 329 -25.09 29.11 7.90
N SER A 330 -25.86 28.52 8.81
CA SER A 330 -27.30 28.73 8.82
C SER A 330 -27.61 29.72 9.92
N ARG A 331 -28.13 30.89 9.55
CA ARG A 331 -28.59 31.98 10.46
C ARG A 331 -29.70 31.54 11.44
N LYS A 332 -30.04 30.26 11.52
CA LYS A 332 -31.11 29.72 12.36
C LYS A 332 -30.51 28.65 13.30
N LYS A 333 -30.36 29.03 14.58
CA LYS A 333 -29.93 28.23 15.76
C LYS A 333 -28.47 27.73 15.80
N THR A 334 -27.66 28.45 16.58
CA THR A 334 -26.43 27.94 17.19
C THR A 334 -26.79 26.75 18.09
N VAL A 335 -26.30 25.56 17.75
CA VAL A 335 -26.46 24.37 18.60
C VAL A 335 -25.39 24.42 19.68
N ARG A 336 -25.76 24.10 20.93
CA ARG A 336 -24.81 24.06 22.06
C ARG A 336 -23.66 23.09 21.73
N PHE A 337 -22.45 23.44 22.18
CA PHE A 337 -21.24 22.65 21.90
C PHE A 337 -21.37 21.17 22.28
N ARG A 338 -21.99 20.88 23.43
CA ARG A 338 -22.27 19.50 23.89
C ARG A 338 -23.15 18.72 22.92
N ASP A 339 -24.21 19.35 22.42
CA ASP A 339 -25.17 18.70 21.52
C ASP A 339 -24.57 18.51 20.13
N TRP A 340 -23.71 19.44 19.68
CA TRP A 340 -22.91 19.29 18.46
C TRP A 340 -21.96 18.11 18.54
N ARG A 341 -21.17 18.00 19.63
CA ARG A 341 -20.22 16.90 19.84
C ARG A 341 -20.95 15.55 19.92
N ARG A 342 -22.10 15.50 20.58
CA ARG A 342 -22.95 14.30 20.63
C ARG A 342 -23.42 13.86 19.24
N MET A 343 -23.88 14.79 18.39
CA MET A 343 -24.28 14.47 17.01
C MET A 343 -23.11 13.93 16.17
N ARG A 344 -21.91 14.50 16.33
CA ARG A 344 -20.70 14.04 15.63
C ARG A 344 -20.26 12.65 16.09
N LEU A 345 -20.25 12.42 17.40
CA LEU A 345 -19.97 11.11 17.97
C LEU A 345 -20.97 10.05 17.48
N LEU A 346 -22.27 10.35 17.51
CA LEU A 346 -23.30 9.45 16.98
C LEU A 346 -23.08 9.15 15.50
N ARG A 347 -22.71 10.15 14.70
CA ARG A 347 -22.37 9.94 13.28
C ARG A 347 -21.18 9.00 13.10
N LEU A 348 -20.08 9.23 13.83
CA LEU A 348 -18.92 8.33 13.80
C LEU A 348 -19.34 6.90 14.15
N LEU A 349 -20.07 6.71 15.26
CA LEU A 349 -20.53 5.39 15.70
C LEU A 349 -21.44 4.71 14.67
N THR A 350 -22.45 5.42 14.15
CA THR A 350 -23.37 4.86 13.14
C THR A 350 -22.65 4.48 11.85
N SER A 351 -21.71 5.30 11.39
CA SER A 351 -20.87 4.98 10.22
C SER A 351 -19.95 3.79 10.50
N SER A 352 -19.33 3.71 11.68
CA SER A 352 -18.49 2.56 12.05
C SER A 352 -19.28 1.25 12.11
N VAL A 353 -20.48 1.25 12.70
CA VAL A 353 -21.35 0.05 12.73
C VAL A 353 -21.78 -0.34 11.32
N ALA A 354 -22.15 0.62 10.48
CA ALA A 354 -22.51 0.35 9.08
C ALA A 354 -21.35 -0.27 8.29
N VAL A 355 -20.13 0.26 8.45
CA VAL A 355 -18.92 -0.26 7.79
C VAL A 355 -18.54 -1.65 8.31
N LEU A 356 -18.64 -1.88 9.63
CA LEU A 356 -18.43 -3.20 10.21
C LEU A 356 -19.43 -4.21 9.61
N GLY A 357 -20.71 -3.84 9.50
CA GLY A 357 -21.72 -4.68 8.88
C GLY A 357 -21.45 -4.97 7.40
N CYS A 358 -21.14 -3.95 6.59
CA CYS A 358 -21.00 -4.12 5.14
C CYS A 358 -19.64 -4.67 4.67
N VAL A 359 -18.58 -4.53 5.48
CA VAL A 359 -17.24 -5.02 5.13
C VAL A 359 -16.91 -6.30 5.88
N LEU A 360 -17.08 -6.36 7.22
CA LEU A 360 -16.66 -7.53 7.99
C LEU A 360 -17.53 -8.75 7.73
N VAL A 361 -18.85 -8.59 7.57
CA VAL A 361 -19.75 -9.73 7.37
C VAL A 361 -19.41 -10.50 6.09
N PRO A 362 -19.24 -9.89 4.91
CA PRO A 362 -18.78 -10.61 3.72
C PRO A 362 -17.43 -11.31 3.91
N ILE A 363 -16.46 -10.67 4.56
CA ILE A 363 -15.14 -11.25 4.82
C ILE A 363 -15.26 -12.52 5.66
N VAL A 364 -15.97 -12.43 6.79
CA VAL A 364 -16.18 -13.57 7.70
C VAL A 364 -16.95 -14.71 7.01
N LEU A 365 -17.92 -14.39 6.14
CA LEU A 365 -18.66 -15.40 5.39
C LEU A 365 -17.77 -16.14 4.38
N ILE A 366 -16.92 -15.41 3.65
CA ILE A 366 -15.97 -16.00 2.69
C ILE A 366 -14.92 -16.83 3.43
N ASP A 367 -14.33 -16.28 4.50
CA ASP A 367 -13.33 -16.99 5.29
C ASP A 367 -13.91 -18.25 5.93
N ARG A 368 -15.15 -18.18 6.45
CA ARG A 368 -15.87 -19.37 6.93
C ARG A 368 -16.06 -20.42 5.85
N TYR A 369 -16.31 -20.01 4.61
CA TYR A 369 -16.51 -20.93 3.49
C TYR A 369 -15.23 -21.69 3.13
N TYR A 370 -14.08 -21.03 3.15
CA TYR A 370 -12.77 -21.63 2.85
C TYR A 370 -12.20 -22.40 4.04
N TYR A 371 -12.12 -21.79 5.22
CA TYR A 371 -11.59 -22.44 6.43
C TYR A 371 -12.50 -23.53 6.99
N LYS A 372 -13.77 -23.60 6.56
CA LYS A 372 -14.83 -24.45 7.14
C LYS A 372 -15.05 -24.22 8.65
N LYS A 373 -14.59 -23.08 9.16
CA LYS A 373 -14.61 -22.67 10.56
C LYS A 373 -14.97 -21.20 10.65
N LEU A 374 -15.80 -20.82 11.64
CA LEU A 374 -16.08 -19.41 11.89
C LEU A 374 -14.83 -18.75 12.49
N VAL A 375 -14.22 -17.84 11.74
CA VAL A 375 -13.02 -17.10 12.15
C VAL A 375 -13.20 -15.62 11.82
N VAL A 376 -12.64 -14.76 12.66
CA VAL A 376 -12.56 -13.31 12.42
C VAL A 376 -11.08 -12.99 12.22
N VAL A 377 -10.60 -13.18 10.99
CA VAL A 377 -9.17 -13.09 10.67
C VAL A 377 -8.52 -11.77 11.13
N PRO A 378 -9.11 -10.58 10.90
CA PRO A 378 -8.51 -9.32 11.36
C PRO A 378 -8.32 -9.25 12.88
N LEU A 379 -9.22 -9.90 13.64
CA LEU A 379 -9.09 -10.00 15.10
C LEU A 379 -7.99 -11.00 15.47
N ASN A 380 -7.90 -12.15 14.81
CA ASN A 380 -6.87 -13.16 15.07
C ASN A 380 -5.45 -12.57 14.86
N ILE A 381 -5.26 -11.76 13.81
CA ILE A 381 -3.98 -11.07 13.56
C ILE A 381 -3.62 -10.14 14.72
N VAL A 382 -4.58 -9.36 15.23
CA VAL A 382 -4.34 -8.44 16.35
C VAL A 382 -4.03 -9.22 17.63
N LEU A 383 -4.77 -10.29 17.91
CA LEU A 383 -4.53 -11.15 19.05
C LEU A 383 -3.15 -11.80 19.00
N TYR A 384 -2.73 -12.27 17.83
CA TYR A 384 -1.42 -12.86 17.62
C TYR A 384 -0.28 -11.84 17.81
N ASN A 385 -0.32 -10.71 17.08
CA ASN A 385 0.79 -9.75 17.09
C ASN A 385 0.90 -8.93 18.36
N VAL A 386 -0.21 -8.63 19.05
CA VAL A 386 -0.22 -7.74 20.22
C VAL A 386 -0.28 -8.51 21.53
N PHE A 387 -0.98 -9.66 21.55
CA PHE A 387 -1.25 -10.43 22.76
C PHE A 387 -0.67 -11.85 22.72
N GLY A 388 0.18 -12.17 21.73
CA GLY A 388 0.77 -13.50 21.52
C GLY A 388 1.87 -13.91 22.51
N GLY A 389 2.32 -13.00 23.38
CA GLY A 389 3.34 -13.30 24.39
C GLY A 389 4.69 -13.66 23.75
N ASP A 390 5.19 -14.87 24.05
CA ASP A 390 6.46 -15.40 23.54
C ASP A 390 6.43 -15.78 22.05
N VAL A 391 5.24 -15.73 21.43
CA VAL A 391 5.05 -15.98 19.99
C VAL A 391 4.53 -14.69 19.36
N GLY A 392 5.41 -14.00 18.64
CA GLY A 392 5.14 -12.68 18.06
C GLY A 392 6.09 -12.38 16.91
N PRO A 393 5.97 -11.19 16.28
CA PRO A 393 6.76 -10.84 15.10
C PRO A 393 8.28 -10.79 15.37
N ASP A 394 8.69 -10.64 16.62
CA ASP A 394 10.10 -10.53 17.01
C ASP A 394 10.92 -11.80 16.78
N ILE A 395 10.26 -12.97 16.69
CA ILE A 395 10.93 -14.26 16.41
C ILE A 395 11.53 -14.33 15.00
N PHE A 396 11.12 -13.42 14.11
CA PHE A 396 11.64 -13.28 12.75
C PHE A 396 12.81 -12.29 12.65
N GLY A 397 13.25 -11.74 13.77
CA GLY A 397 14.37 -10.79 13.87
C GLY A 397 13.91 -9.38 14.20
N THR A 398 14.86 -8.58 14.72
CA THR A 398 14.62 -7.19 15.14
C THR A 398 15.63 -6.27 14.47
N GLU A 399 15.20 -5.04 14.19
CA GLU A 399 16.03 -4.03 13.54
C GLU A 399 16.29 -2.83 14.47
N PRO A 400 17.42 -2.13 14.33
CA PRO A 400 17.78 -1.02 15.20
C PRO A 400 16.84 0.18 15.04
N TRP A 401 16.85 1.09 16.01
CA TRP A 401 15.94 2.24 16.06
C TRP A 401 16.03 3.16 14.84
N TRP A 402 17.20 3.24 14.19
CA TRP A 402 17.42 4.07 13.01
C TRP A 402 16.92 3.45 11.69
N PHE A 403 16.42 2.21 11.70
CA PHE A 403 16.02 1.48 10.50
C PHE A 403 15.08 2.28 9.60
N TYR A 404 14.02 2.86 10.17
CA TYR A 404 13.06 3.65 9.41
C TYR A 404 13.58 4.99 8.93
N ILE A 405 14.58 5.56 9.60
CA ILE A 405 15.28 6.76 9.13
C ILE A 405 16.07 6.42 7.87
N LEU A 406 16.82 5.31 7.89
CA LEU A 406 17.58 4.85 6.73
C LEU A 406 16.64 4.49 5.57
N ASN A 407 15.55 3.77 5.85
CA ASN A 407 14.52 3.44 4.86
C ASN A 407 13.92 4.70 4.22
N GLY A 408 13.54 5.68 5.04
CA GLY A 408 12.98 6.95 4.59
C GLY A 408 13.95 7.75 3.72
N LEU A 409 15.21 7.87 4.13
CA LEU A 409 16.26 8.55 3.37
C LEU A 409 16.57 7.86 2.04
N LEU A 410 16.53 6.53 2.01
CA LEU A 410 16.75 5.78 0.78
C LEU A 410 15.59 5.96 -0.20
N ASN A 411 14.35 5.87 0.27
CA ASN A 411 13.17 5.86 -0.59
C ASN A 411 12.64 7.25 -0.97
N PHE A 412 12.89 8.26 -0.14
CA PHE A 412 12.37 9.62 -0.28
C PHE A 412 13.43 10.72 -0.10
N ASN A 413 14.68 10.38 0.22
CA ASN A 413 15.82 11.32 0.31
C ASN A 413 15.52 12.59 1.13
N VAL A 414 15.68 13.78 0.57
CA VAL A 414 15.41 15.06 1.24
C VAL A 414 13.92 15.24 1.56
N LEU A 415 13.01 14.59 0.82
CA LEU A 415 11.58 14.66 1.11
C LEU A 415 11.23 13.98 2.43
N PHE A 416 11.98 12.95 2.83
CA PHE A 416 11.82 12.35 4.16
C PHE A 416 12.10 13.36 5.28
N LEU A 417 13.22 14.09 5.17
CA LEU A 417 13.59 15.13 6.13
C LEU A 417 12.56 16.27 6.15
N ALA A 418 12.12 16.69 4.97
CA ALA A 418 11.06 17.69 4.83
C ALA A 418 9.74 17.21 5.48
N ALA A 419 9.37 15.94 5.32
CA ALA A 419 8.16 15.39 5.91
C ALA A 419 8.18 15.42 7.44
N ILE A 420 9.31 15.02 8.06
CA ILE A 420 9.50 15.08 9.52
C ILE A 420 9.51 16.53 10.04
N ALA A 421 9.99 17.48 9.24
CA ALA A 421 10.01 18.89 9.60
C ALA A 421 8.64 19.60 9.51
N SER A 422 7.59 18.95 8.99
CA SER A 422 6.29 19.60 8.74
C SER A 422 5.60 20.17 9.99
N LEU A 423 5.49 19.40 11.08
CA LEU A 423 4.93 19.88 12.35
C LEU A 423 5.81 20.93 13.05
N PRO A 424 7.14 20.75 13.22
CA PRO A 424 8.00 21.79 13.78
C PRO A 424 7.91 23.12 13.01
N VAL A 425 7.91 23.06 11.68
CA VAL A 425 7.78 24.26 10.83
C VAL A 425 6.41 24.92 11.04
N LEU A 426 5.32 24.13 11.10
CA LEU A 426 3.98 24.65 11.38
C LEU A 426 3.90 25.35 12.75
N VAL A 427 4.42 24.74 13.81
CA VAL A 427 4.41 25.33 15.17
C VAL A 427 5.29 26.58 15.26
N SER A 428 6.45 26.59 14.60
CA SER A 428 7.34 27.76 14.60
C SER A 428 6.70 29.02 13.97
N GLN A 429 5.68 28.85 13.11
CA GLN A 429 4.94 29.96 12.53
C GLN A 429 4.00 30.64 13.55
N ASP A 430 3.41 29.87 14.45
CA ASP A 430 2.49 30.36 15.48
C ASP A 430 3.19 31.37 16.42
N GLN A 431 4.44 31.08 16.80
CA GLN A 431 5.19 31.88 17.76
C GLN A 431 5.72 33.22 17.20
N TYR A 432 5.77 33.38 15.87
CA TYR A 432 6.38 34.56 15.21
C TYR A 432 5.36 35.48 14.52
N SER A 433 4.06 35.17 14.53
CA SER A 433 3.05 35.92 13.80
C SER A 433 1.84 36.28 14.66
N GLN A 434 1.89 37.48 15.28
CA GLN A 434 0.73 38.11 15.91
C GLN A 434 -0.35 38.53 14.89
N GLU A 435 -0.05 38.43 13.58
CA GLU A 435 -1.02 38.44 12.49
C GLU A 435 -0.95 37.11 11.74
N LEU A 436 -1.90 36.24 12.02
CA LEU A 436 -2.02 34.84 11.60
C LEU A 436 -2.31 34.66 10.09
N ASP A 437 -1.75 35.49 9.21
CA ASP A 437 -2.10 35.57 7.78
C ASP A 437 -1.58 34.38 6.94
N VAL A 438 -0.70 33.55 7.47
CA VAL A 438 -0.22 32.34 6.77
C VAL A 438 -1.29 31.26 6.71
N LEU A 439 -2.03 31.06 7.80
CA LEU A 439 -3.14 30.11 7.84
C LEU A 439 -4.41 30.69 7.19
N THR A 440 -4.56 32.01 7.15
CA THR A 440 -5.59 32.70 6.36
C THR A 440 -5.39 32.46 4.86
N TYR A 441 -4.14 32.50 4.37
CA TYR A 441 -3.80 32.20 2.97
C TYR A 441 -4.09 30.75 2.55
N TYR A 442 -4.16 29.82 3.51
CA TYR A 442 -4.52 28.41 3.31
C TYR A 442 -6.04 28.15 3.34
N THR A 443 -6.86 29.11 3.79
CA THR A 443 -8.32 28.95 3.90
C THR A 443 -9.11 29.93 3.03
N ILE A 444 -8.47 31.01 2.57
CA ILE A 444 -9.04 32.00 1.66
C ILE A 444 -7.93 32.36 0.67
N PRO A 445 -8.10 32.12 -0.64
CA PRO A 445 -7.21 32.75 -1.61
C PRO A 445 -7.37 34.26 -1.44
N ASP A 446 -6.29 34.95 -1.05
CA ASP A 446 -6.15 36.43 -1.04
C ASP A 446 -6.41 37.09 -2.40
N VAL A 447 -6.89 36.34 -3.37
CA VAL A 447 -7.06 36.81 -4.72
C VAL A 447 -8.41 37.54 -4.83
N LEU A 448 -9.45 37.19 -4.04
CA LEU A 448 -10.81 37.77 -4.17
C LEU A 448 -10.77 39.32 -4.09
N PRO A 449 -11.30 40.07 -5.09
CA PRO A 449 -11.20 41.54 -5.12
C PRO A 449 -11.92 42.27 -3.99
N ASN A 450 -12.65 41.54 -3.13
CA ASN A 450 -13.23 42.00 -1.89
C ASN A 450 -13.39 40.76 -0.99
N PRO A 451 -12.49 40.47 -0.03
CA PRO A 451 -12.82 39.49 0.99
C PRO A 451 -14.10 39.98 1.67
N PRO A 452 -15.17 39.15 1.76
CA PRO A 452 -16.38 39.57 2.46
C PRO A 452 -15.95 40.08 3.83
N SER A 453 -16.32 41.31 4.18
CA SER A 453 -15.91 42.04 5.38
C SER A 453 -16.43 41.42 6.70
N GLY A 454 -16.68 40.11 6.69
CA GLY A 454 -17.15 39.25 7.77
C GLY A 454 -16.82 37.76 7.54
N THR A 455 -15.72 37.43 6.83
CA THR A 455 -15.17 36.07 6.74
C THR A 455 -14.63 35.64 8.10
N GLY A 456 -15.55 35.22 8.97
CA GLY A 456 -15.21 34.83 10.33
C GLY A 456 -14.19 33.71 10.37
N GLN A 457 -13.08 34.04 11.02
CA GLN A 457 -11.92 33.21 11.31
C GLN A 457 -12.34 31.81 11.77
N LEU A 458 -11.67 30.78 11.25
CA LEU A 458 -11.66 29.47 11.88
C LEU A 458 -11.16 29.68 13.32
N LYS A 459 -11.85 29.12 14.34
CA LYS A 459 -11.44 29.36 15.72
C LYS A 459 -10.03 28.81 16.02
N ASP A 460 -9.67 27.68 15.42
CA ASP A 460 -8.39 26.99 15.67
C ASP A 460 -7.78 26.41 14.38
N PRO A 461 -7.23 27.24 13.48
CA PRO A 461 -6.69 26.78 12.21
C PRO A 461 -5.38 25.98 12.42
N LEU A 462 -4.57 26.30 13.43
CA LEU A 462 -3.36 25.54 13.79
C LEU A 462 -3.69 24.09 14.17
N LEU A 463 -4.72 23.90 14.99
CA LEU A 463 -5.17 22.58 15.42
C LEU A 463 -5.66 21.74 14.23
N LEU A 464 -6.39 22.35 13.30
CA LEU A 464 -6.84 21.68 12.07
C LEU A 464 -5.67 21.13 11.26
N PHE A 465 -4.68 21.97 10.92
CA PHE A 465 -3.54 21.53 10.12
C PHE A 465 -2.63 20.56 10.87
N THR A 466 -2.47 20.73 12.19
CA THR A 466 -1.78 19.75 13.03
C THR A 466 -2.43 18.38 12.90
N LEU A 467 -3.76 18.31 12.98
CA LEU A 467 -4.49 17.07 12.78
C LEU A 467 -4.34 16.50 11.37
N LYS A 468 -4.26 17.31 10.31
CA LYS A 468 -3.99 16.84 8.93
C LYS A 468 -2.59 16.25 8.76
N LEU A 469 -1.57 16.82 9.38
CA LEU A 469 -0.17 16.36 9.25
C LEU A 469 0.13 15.17 10.17
N SER A 470 -0.55 15.09 11.31
CA SER A 470 -0.31 14.09 12.36
C SER A 470 -0.41 12.60 12.00
N PRO A 471 -1.17 12.12 10.98
CA PRO A 471 -1.25 10.69 10.70
C PRO A 471 0.11 10.07 10.35
N LEU A 472 1.00 10.81 9.68
CA LEU A 472 2.38 10.38 9.43
C LEU A 472 3.15 10.18 10.72
N TYR A 473 3.08 11.15 11.64
CA TYR A 473 3.81 11.13 12.90
C TYR A 473 3.31 10.04 13.84
N LEU A 474 1.99 9.86 13.91
CA LEU A 474 1.37 8.79 14.67
C LEU A 474 1.86 7.43 14.18
N TRP A 475 1.89 7.22 12.86
CA TRP A 475 2.37 5.98 12.27
C TRP A 475 3.85 5.73 12.54
N LEU A 476 4.69 6.74 12.32
CA LEU A 476 6.13 6.66 12.59
C LEU A 476 6.40 6.38 14.08
N ALA A 477 5.65 6.99 15.00
CA ALA A 477 5.79 6.77 16.44
C ALA A 477 5.45 5.32 16.82
N ILE A 478 4.33 4.78 16.30
CA ILE A 478 3.90 3.40 16.59
C ILE A 478 4.96 2.40 16.11
N PHE A 479 5.38 2.48 14.85
CA PHE A 479 6.28 1.46 14.28
C PHE A 479 7.75 1.65 14.66
N THR A 480 8.21 2.88 14.93
CA THR A 480 9.57 3.08 15.48
C THR A 480 9.70 2.51 16.88
N ALA A 481 8.62 2.53 17.67
CA ALA A 481 8.59 1.94 19.01
C ALA A 481 8.60 0.40 19.00
N GLN A 482 8.22 -0.24 17.88
CA GLN A 482 8.24 -1.71 17.79
C GLN A 482 9.67 -2.24 17.56
N PRO A 483 10.08 -3.33 18.22
CA PRO A 483 11.39 -3.96 18.02
C PRO A 483 11.53 -4.55 16.62
N HIS A 484 10.58 -5.38 16.18
CA HIS A 484 10.50 -5.84 14.79
C HIS A 484 10.09 -4.72 13.82
N LYS A 485 10.83 -4.58 12.72
CA LYS A 485 10.61 -3.53 11.72
C LYS A 485 10.82 -4.08 10.32
N GLU A 486 9.92 -3.70 9.44
CA GLU A 486 10.00 -4.03 8.02
C GLU A 486 9.63 -2.82 7.17
N GLU A 487 10.23 -2.72 5.99
CA GLU A 487 9.98 -1.62 5.05
C GLU A 487 8.49 -1.51 4.67
N ARG A 488 7.83 -2.65 4.40
CA ARG A 488 6.44 -2.72 3.98
C ARG A 488 5.44 -2.20 5.02
N PHE A 489 5.81 -2.10 6.31
CA PHE A 489 4.94 -1.49 7.33
C PHE A 489 4.74 0.01 7.10
N LEU A 490 5.71 0.68 6.47
CA LEU A 490 5.59 2.11 6.17
C LEU A 490 4.82 2.40 4.87
N PHE A 491 4.54 1.41 4.03
CA PHE A 491 3.82 1.62 2.76
C PHE A 491 2.52 2.40 2.97
N VAL A 492 1.78 2.10 4.04
CA VAL A 492 0.50 2.74 4.41
C VAL A 492 0.58 4.28 4.39
N VAL A 493 1.72 4.86 4.80
CA VAL A 493 1.89 6.32 4.93
C VAL A 493 2.84 6.94 3.91
N TYR A 494 3.36 6.18 2.95
CA TYR A 494 4.25 6.71 1.89
C TYR A 494 3.64 7.91 1.13
N PRO A 495 2.35 7.91 0.73
CA PRO A 495 1.73 9.08 0.10
C PRO A 495 1.59 10.27 1.07
N LEU A 496 1.35 10.00 2.36
CA LEU A 496 1.26 11.04 3.39
C LEU A 496 2.63 11.66 3.69
N LEU A 497 3.69 10.89 3.54
CA LEU A 497 5.06 11.38 3.61
C LEU A 497 5.33 12.38 2.49
N CYS A 498 4.96 12.06 1.25
CA CYS A 498 5.05 12.99 0.13
C CYS A 498 4.23 14.26 0.39
N PHE A 499 3.01 14.15 0.91
CA PHE A 499 2.18 15.29 1.29
C PHE A 499 2.86 16.19 2.34
N ASN A 500 3.30 15.62 3.47
CA ASN A 500 3.98 16.37 4.52
C ASN A 500 5.26 17.05 4.01
N ALA A 501 6.03 16.38 3.14
CA ALA A 501 7.23 16.94 2.54
C ALA A 501 6.93 18.21 1.72
N VAL A 502 5.95 18.14 0.82
CA VAL A 502 5.61 19.29 -0.04
C VAL A 502 4.95 20.43 0.74
N MET A 503 4.21 20.11 1.80
CA MET A 503 3.69 21.11 2.75
C MET A 503 4.85 21.86 3.42
N THR A 504 5.87 21.16 3.92
CA THR A 504 7.05 21.79 4.51
C THR A 504 7.79 22.68 3.51
N LEU A 505 8.03 22.19 2.29
CA LEU A 505 8.72 22.97 1.26
C LEU A 505 7.96 24.27 0.93
N PHE A 506 6.64 24.19 0.82
CA PHE A 506 5.79 25.36 0.60
C PHE A 506 5.80 26.32 1.81
N MET A 507 5.66 25.80 3.03
CA MET A 507 5.71 26.62 4.25
C MET A 507 7.07 27.31 4.42
N ALA A 508 8.17 26.58 4.19
CA ALA A 508 9.52 27.11 4.23
C ALA A 508 9.73 28.21 3.17
N GLN A 509 9.23 27.99 1.95
CA GLN A 509 9.24 29.00 0.88
C GLN A 509 8.55 30.29 1.35
N LYS A 510 7.37 30.20 1.99
CA LYS A 510 6.64 31.36 2.50
C LYS A 510 7.37 32.07 3.65
N ILE A 511 8.02 31.33 4.53
CA ILE A 511 8.86 31.90 5.60
C ILE A 511 9.99 32.72 4.99
N VAL A 512 10.70 32.15 4.00
CA VAL A 512 11.80 32.83 3.31
C VAL A 512 11.30 34.09 2.58
N GLN A 513 10.18 34.01 1.87
CA GLN A 513 9.56 35.18 1.20
C GLN A 513 9.30 36.32 2.20
N ARG A 514 8.61 36.03 3.32
CA ARG A 514 8.31 37.05 4.34
C ARG A 514 9.53 37.60 5.05
N GLY A 515 10.55 36.75 5.27
CA GLY A 515 11.81 37.19 5.85
C GLY A 515 12.48 38.22 4.95
N LEU A 516 12.58 37.93 3.64
CA LEU A 516 13.22 38.79 2.66
C LEU A 516 12.40 40.04 2.33
N ASP A 517 11.07 39.96 2.32
CA ASP A 517 10.19 41.10 2.02
C ASP A 517 10.35 42.24 3.04
N ARG A 518 10.80 41.95 4.27
CA ARG A 518 11.13 42.98 5.27
C ARG A 518 12.35 43.83 4.92
N PHE A 519 13.26 43.30 4.10
CA PHE A 519 14.53 43.94 3.77
C PHE A 519 14.62 44.45 2.33
N VAL A 520 13.58 44.25 1.52
CA VAL A 520 13.63 44.45 0.08
C VAL A 520 12.55 45.42 -0.40
N THR A 521 12.88 46.25 -1.41
CA THR A 521 11.95 47.20 -2.02
C THR A 521 10.83 46.51 -2.80
N ARG A 522 9.64 47.12 -2.85
CA ARG A 522 8.44 46.58 -3.54
C ARG A 522 8.68 46.14 -4.99
N SER A 523 9.60 46.80 -5.70
CA SER A 523 9.96 46.44 -7.09
C SER A 523 10.64 45.08 -7.21
N LYS A 524 11.37 44.62 -6.18
CA LYS A 524 12.12 43.36 -6.18
C LYS A 524 11.36 42.19 -5.53
N THR A 525 10.25 42.45 -4.84
CA THR A 525 9.39 41.44 -4.20
C THR A 525 8.89 40.38 -5.18
N ALA A 526 8.42 40.78 -6.36
CA ALA A 526 7.94 39.85 -7.38
C ALA A 526 9.04 38.88 -7.86
N ALA A 527 10.27 39.37 -7.99
CA ALA A 527 11.42 38.55 -8.36
C ALA A 527 11.75 37.52 -7.26
N ILE A 528 11.74 37.93 -5.99
CA ILE A 528 11.99 37.03 -4.84
C ILE A 528 10.96 35.90 -4.80
N HIS A 529 9.68 36.23 -5.00
CA HIS A 529 8.61 35.22 -5.01
C HIS A 529 8.79 34.22 -6.15
N LYS A 530 9.23 34.68 -7.33
CA LYS A 530 9.57 33.82 -8.47
C LYS A 530 10.78 32.92 -8.18
N TYR A 531 11.89 33.46 -7.67
CA TYR A 531 13.10 32.68 -7.39
C TYR A 531 12.91 31.66 -6.27
N SER A 532 12.21 32.03 -5.19
CA SER A 532 11.89 31.11 -4.10
C SER A 532 10.98 29.96 -4.55
N ALA A 533 10.02 30.21 -5.46
CA ALA A 533 9.23 29.14 -6.09
C ALA A 533 10.10 28.24 -6.98
N GLY A 534 11.06 28.84 -7.70
CA GLY A 534 12.05 28.11 -8.49
C GLY A 534 12.91 27.17 -7.64
N LEU A 535 13.33 27.62 -6.45
CA LEU A 535 14.12 26.80 -5.52
C LEU A 535 13.38 25.54 -5.08
N VAL A 536 12.07 25.62 -4.81
CA VAL A 536 11.25 24.44 -4.46
C VAL A 536 11.26 23.44 -5.61
N TRP A 537 11.07 23.89 -6.86
CA TRP A 537 11.18 23.01 -8.02
C TRP A 537 12.57 22.41 -8.18
N THR A 538 13.65 23.16 -7.94
CA THR A 538 15.02 22.64 -7.97
C THR A 538 15.21 21.51 -6.94
N VAL A 539 14.72 21.67 -5.71
CA VAL A 539 14.77 20.63 -4.67
C VAL A 539 13.97 19.39 -5.09
N LEU A 540 12.77 19.57 -5.62
CA LEU A 540 11.93 18.45 -6.08
C LEU A 540 12.56 17.70 -7.27
N ILE A 541 13.12 18.41 -8.25
CA ILE A 541 13.79 17.81 -9.40
C ILE A 541 15.05 17.06 -8.98
N ALA A 542 15.85 17.63 -8.06
CA ALA A 542 17.02 16.94 -7.51
C ALA A 542 16.61 15.68 -6.74
N SER A 543 15.55 15.74 -5.94
CA SER A 543 14.98 14.58 -5.24
C SER A 543 14.48 13.51 -6.21
N ALA A 544 13.83 13.90 -7.30
CA ALA A 544 13.37 13.01 -8.36
C ALA A 544 14.56 12.30 -9.04
N ALA A 545 15.64 13.02 -9.34
CA ALA A 545 16.85 12.45 -9.94
C ALA A 545 17.54 11.42 -9.03
N ILE A 546 17.64 11.69 -7.72
CA ILE A 546 18.18 10.75 -6.73
C ILE A 546 17.29 9.49 -6.64
N SER A 547 15.97 9.68 -6.64
CA SER A 547 15.02 8.56 -6.61
C SER A 547 15.10 7.70 -7.87
N LEU A 548 15.21 8.33 -9.05
CA LEU A 548 15.39 7.62 -10.32
C LEU A 548 16.71 6.84 -10.33
N SER A 549 17.80 7.42 -9.85
CA SER A 549 19.09 6.72 -9.70
C SER A 549 18.96 5.49 -8.80
N ARG A 550 18.20 5.55 -7.71
CA ARG A 550 17.90 4.39 -6.86
C ARG A 550 17.08 3.33 -7.60
N ILE A 551 16.00 3.72 -8.28
CA ILE A 551 15.16 2.79 -9.05
C ILE A 551 16.01 2.05 -10.09
N LEU A 552 16.86 2.77 -10.82
CA LEU A 552 17.77 2.19 -11.79
C LEU A 552 18.76 1.23 -11.13
N ALA A 553 19.33 1.56 -9.97
CA ALA A 553 20.23 0.65 -9.25
C ALA A 553 19.53 -0.64 -8.82
N LEU A 554 18.30 -0.55 -8.31
CA LEU A 554 17.55 -1.75 -7.92
C LEU A 554 17.31 -2.68 -9.10
N HIS A 555 17.00 -2.11 -10.27
CA HIS A 555 16.84 -2.89 -11.49
C HIS A 555 18.17 -3.47 -12.01
N GLU A 556 19.21 -2.65 -12.17
CA GLU A 556 20.50 -3.09 -12.71
C GLU A 556 21.22 -4.10 -11.81
N HIS A 557 21.21 -3.87 -10.49
CA HIS A 557 22.01 -4.65 -9.55
C HIS A 557 21.30 -5.94 -9.10
N TYR A 558 19.95 -5.96 -9.10
CA TYR A 558 19.17 -6.98 -8.38
C TYR A 558 18.00 -7.59 -9.18
N SER A 559 17.87 -7.35 -10.49
CA SER A 559 16.80 -7.94 -11.33
C SER A 559 17.01 -9.42 -11.71
N ALA A 560 18.16 -10.00 -11.37
CA ALA A 560 18.51 -11.35 -11.79
C ALA A 560 17.46 -12.43 -11.45
N PRO A 561 16.85 -12.45 -10.25
CA PRO A 561 15.83 -13.46 -9.93
C PRO A 561 14.63 -13.41 -10.88
N ILE A 562 14.00 -12.24 -11.07
CA ILE A 562 12.83 -12.12 -11.96
C ILE A 562 13.17 -12.52 -13.40
N GLU A 563 14.34 -12.11 -13.93
CA GLU A 563 14.72 -12.45 -15.30
C GLU A 563 15.03 -13.95 -15.46
N VAL A 564 15.75 -14.56 -14.52
CA VAL A 564 16.07 -16.01 -14.60
C VAL A 564 14.81 -16.86 -14.48
N TYR A 565 13.90 -16.53 -13.57
CA TYR A 565 12.61 -17.24 -13.47
C TYR A 565 11.71 -16.99 -14.68
N ARG A 566 11.76 -15.79 -15.29
CA ARG A 566 11.07 -15.53 -16.56
C ARG A 566 11.57 -16.45 -17.68
N ARG A 567 12.89 -16.68 -17.75
CA ARG A 567 13.48 -17.64 -18.70
C ARG A 567 13.21 -19.09 -18.31
N ALA A 568 13.07 -19.39 -17.03
CA ALA A 568 12.69 -20.73 -16.56
C ALA A 568 11.32 -21.14 -17.12
N PHE A 569 10.37 -20.20 -17.26
CA PHE A 569 9.07 -20.47 -17.89
C PHE A 569 9.19 -21.11 -19.29
N ASP A 570 10.18 -20.69 -20.08
CA ASP A 570 10.40 -21.17 -21.45
C ASP A 570 11.41 -22.33 -21.54
N LEU A 571 12.40 -22.35 -20.65
CA LEU A 571 13.54 -23.30 -20.71
C LEU A 571 13.32 -24.60 -19.94
N VAL A 572 12.41 -24.61 -18.97
CA VAL A 572 12.06 -25.82 -18.22
C VAL A 572 11.20 -26.71 -19.09
N GLN A 573 11.72 -27.88 -19.44
CA GLN A 573 11.04 -28.85 -20.29
C GLN A 573 10.26 -29.82 -19.39
N VAL A 574 8.95 -29.83 -19.56
CA VAL A 574 8.06 -30.79 -18.89
C VAL A 574 7.73 -31.89 -19.91
N PRO A 575 8.04 -33.16 -19.62
CA PRO A 575 7.68 -34.27 -20.52
C PRO A 575 6.17 -34.31 -20.70
N THR A 576 5.69 -34.08 -21.92
CA THR A 576 4.27 -34.29 -22.22
C THR A 576 3.98 -35.78 -22.13
N PRO A 577 2.91 -36.21 -21.42
CA PRO A 577 2.48 -37.60 -21.52
C PRO A 577 2.16 -37.90 -22.98
N ILE A 578 2.86 -38.86 -23.58
CA ILE A 578 2.59 -39.31 -24.94
C ILE A 578 1.18 -39.90 -24.94
N VAL A 579 0.22 -39.13 -25.45
CA VAL A 579 -1.09 -39.67 -25.82
C VAL A 579 -0.85 -40.41 -27.14
N VAL A 580 -0.83 -41.73 -27.09
CA VAL A 580 -0.87 -42.56 -28.30
C VAL A 580 -2.29 -42.42 -28.87
N GLU A 581 -2.51 -41.42 -29.72
CA GLU A 581 -3.66 -41.41 -30.62
C GLU A 581 -3.45 -42.52 -31.66
N GLY A 582 -4.25 -43.57 -31.56
CA GLY A 582 -4.27 -44.65 -32.55
C GLY A 582 -3.94 -46.03 -31.97
N SER A 583 -4.91 -46.64 -31.28
CA SER A 583 -5.04 -48.09 -31.34
C SER A 583 -6.52 -48.44 -31.49
N ASP A 584 -6.87 -48.89 -32.70
CA ASP A 584 -8.11 -49.63 -32.93
C ASP A 584 -8.13 -50.85 -31.99
N PRO A 585 -9.24 -51.20 -31.32
CA PRO A 585 -9.28 -52.27 -30.31
C PRO A 585 -9.15 -53.71 -30.86
N SER A 586 -8.65 -53.93 -32.08
CA SER A 586 -8.80 -55.22 -32.74
C SER A 586 -7.63 -55.65 -33.62
N VAL A 587 -6.37 -55.52 -33.19
CA VAL A 587 -5.27 -56.38 -33.69
C VAL A 587 -4.16 -56.54 -32.63
N LEU A 588 -3.88 -57.77 -32.24
CA LEU A 588 -2.58 -58.26 -31.75
C LEU A 588 -2.14 -59.39 -32.69
N PRO A 589 -0.85 -59.79 -32.80
CA PRO A 589 0.39 -59.22 -32.24
C PRO A 589 1.55 -59.11 -33.28
N GLY A 590 2.69 -58.48 -32.91
CA GLY A 590 3.95 -58.64 -33.66
C GLY A 590 5.10 -57.69 -33.33
N SER A 591 5.97 -58.11 -32.39
CA SER A 591 7.42 -57.82 -32.30
C SER A 591 7.94 -56.38 -32.51
N THR A 592 8.31 -55.71 -31.40
CA THR A 592 9.69 -55.27 -31.05
C THR A 592 9.63 -54.21 -29.94
N ALA A 593 9.38 -54.64 -28.71
CA ALA A 593 9.60 -53.82 -27.52
C ALA A 593 11.00 -54.13 -26.99
N HIS A 594 12.01 -53.38 -27.44
CA HIS A 594 13.28 -53.33 -26.72
C HIS A 594 13.11 -52.43 -25.49
N SER A 595 13.16 -53.09 -24.33
CA SER A 595 13.56 -52.63 -23.00
C SER A 595 13.49 -51.13 -22.70
N LEU A 596 12.41 -50.71 -22.03
CA LEU A 596 12.41 -49.66 -21.00
C LEU A 596 11.36 -50.04 -19.94
N ASN A 597 11.58 -51.16 -19.26
CA ASN A 597 10.88 -51.53 -18.04
C ASN A 597 11.88 -51.43 -16.89
N ASP A 598 12.07 -50.21 -16.37
CA ASP A 598 12.55 -50.02 -15.01
C ASP A 598 11.41 -49.42 -14.18
N ALA A 599 10.95 -50.23 -13.22
CA ALA A 599 10.18 -49.91 -12.02
C ALA A 599 9.28 -48.65 -12.03
N ARG A 600 8.08 -48.77 -12.62
CA ARG A 600 6.95 -47.89 -12.28
C ARG A 600 6.45 -48.22 -10.87
N THR A 601 6.78 -47.37 -9.90
CA THR A 601 6.08 -47.32 -8.61
C THR A 601 4.74 -46.57 -8.81
N PRO A 602 3.61 -47.08 -8.28
CA PRO A 602 2.34 -46.35 -8.31
C PRO A 602 2.44 -45.20 -7.30
N GLY A 603 2.70 -43.99 -7.79
CA GLY A 603 2.86 -42.79 -6.97
C GLY A 603 3.86 -41.75 -7.47
N SER A 604 4.55 -41.99 -8.60
CA SER A 604 5.47 -40.99 -9.15
C SER A 604 4.69 -39.79 -9.72
N ASP A 605 4.72 -38.68 -8.99
CA ASP A 605 4.35 -37.36 -9.49
C ASP A 605 5.12 -37.13 -10.80
N ASN A 606 4.42 -37.04 -11.93
CA ASN A 606 5.02 -36.72 -13.24
C ASN A 606 5.51 -35.26 -13.30
N SER A 607 5.58 -34.55 -12.17
CA SER A 607 6.01 -33.16 -12.10
C SER A 607 7.53 -33.01 -12.19
N VAL A 608 7.96 -31.98 -12.89
CA VAL A 608 9.36 -31.57 -12.98
C VAL A 608 9.66 -30.61 -11.83
N ARG A 609 10.70 -30.89 -11.04
CA ARG A 609 11.11 -30.03 -9.93
C ARG A 609 12.21 -29.06 -10.35
N VAL A 610 11.93 -27.78 -10.13
CA VAL A 610 12.91 -26.69 -10.18
C VAL A 610 13.30 -26.37 -8.75
N CYS A 611 14.51 -26.73 -8.36
CA CYS A 611 14.94 -26.63 -6.98
C CYS A 611 15.68 -25.33 -6.68
N VAL A 612 15.54 -24.84 -5.45
CA VAL A 612 16.27 -23.69 -4.92
C VAL A 612 16.65 -23.94 -3.45
N GLY A 613 17.85 -23.53 -3.07
CA GLY A 613 18.36 -23.62 -1.70
C GLY A 613 18.46 -22.24 -1.06
N LYS A 614 19.69 -21.75 -0.88
CA LYS A 614 20.02 -20.47 -0.22
C LYS A 614 19.32 -19.21 -0.77
N GLU A 615 18.81 -19.25 -2.00
CA GLU A 615 18.09 -18.13 -2.64
C GLU A 615 16.56 -18.30 -2.64
N TRP A 616 16.00 -19.18 -1.80
CA TRP A 616 14.55 -19.45 -1.74
C TRP A 616 13.69 -18.20 -1.55
N TYR A 617 14.18 -17.22 -0.78
CA TYR A 617 13.48 -15.96 -0.48
C TYR A 617 13.38 -15.01 -1.68
N ARG A 618 14.02 -15.33 -2.81
CA ARG A 618 13.95 -14.60 -4.08
C ARG A 618 13.10 -15.29 -5.15
N PHE A 619 12.51 -16.45 -4.83
CA PHE A 619 11.54 -17.11 -5.70
C PHE A 619 10.34 -16.17 -5.93
N PRO A 620 9.95 -15.86 -7.18
CA PRO A 620 8.90 -14.88 -7.44
C PRO A 620 7.47 -15.46 -7.35
N SER A 621 7.26 -16.71 -7.80
CA SER A 621 6.03 -17.53 -7.65
C SER A 621 5.97 -18.63 -8.73
N HIS A 622 5.15 -19.66 -8.53
CA HIS A 622 4.79 -20.68 -9.51
C HIS A 622 4.19 -20.13 -10.81
N TYR A 623 3.73 -18.87 -10.87
CA TYR A 623 3.38 -18.23 -12.14
C TYR A 623 4.55 -18.17 -13.14
N PHE A 624 5.80 -18.25 -12.66
CA PHE A 624 7.01 -18.25 -13.48
C PHE A 624 7.46 -19.67 -13.88
N LEU A 625 6.72 -20.71 -13.50
CA LEU A 625 7.01 -22.08 -13.87
C LEU A 625 5.97 -22.59 -14.90
N PRO A 626 6.38 -23.41 -15.88
CA PRO A 626 5.44 -24.00 -16.82
C PRO A 626 4.49 -24.98 -16.13
N GLU A 627 3.39 -25.32 -16.80
CA GLU A 627 2.45 -26.31 -16.29
C GLU A 627 3.11 -27.68 -16.13
N GLY A 628 2.94 -28.31 -14.97
CA GLY A 628 3.61 -29.56 -14.61
C GLY A 628 4.99 -29.37 -13.97
N ALA A 629 5.50 -28.15 -13.85
CA ALA A 629 6.68 -27.86 -13.04
C ALA A 629 6.30 -27.35 -11.63
N LYS A 630 7.05 -27.77 -10.62
CA LYS A 630 6.89 -27.39 -9.21
C LYS A 630 8.22 -26.86 -8.64
N LEU A 631 8.14 -25.95 -7.68
CA LEU A 631 9.32 -25.55 -6.90
C LEU A 631 9.69 -26.67 -5.91
N GLY A 632 10.97 -27.02 -5.84
CA GLY A 632 11.54 -27.82 -4.76
C GLY A 632 12.42 -26.95 -3.86
N LEU A 633 12.34 -27.13 -2.54
CA LEU A 633 13.23 -26.44 -1.60
C LEU A 633 14.30 -27.43 -1.15
N ILE A 634 15.58 -27.18 -1.41
CA ILE A 634 16.67 -28.03 -0.91
C ILE A 634 17.20 -27.47 0.40
N LYS A 635 17.81 -28.34 1.24
CA LYS A 635 18.40 -27.90 2.51
C LYS A 635 19.47 -26.85 2.26
N SER A 636 19.48 -25.83 3.10
CA SER A 636 20.43 -24.72 3.12
C SER A 636 20.74 -24.40 4.60
N HIS A 637 21.65 -23.47 4.89
CA HIS A 637 21.93 -22.99 6.26
C HIS A 637 20.73 -22.29 6.93
N PHE A 638 19.60 -22.15 6.24
CA PHE A 638 18.36 -21.68 6.84
C PHE A 638 17.72 -22.80 7.68
N ASP A 639 17.60 -22.55 8.99
CA ASP A 639 16.99 -23.45 9.99
C ASP A 639 15.63 -22.92 10.49
N GLY A 640 15.00 -22.02 9.74
CA GLY A 640 13.66 -21.52 10.01
C GLY A 640 12.58 -22.35 9.31
N LEU A 641 11.32 -22.00 9.55
CA LEU A 641 10.20 -22.65 8.88
C LEU A 641 10.08 -22.16 7.43
N LEU A 642 10.33 -23.06 6.48
CA LEU A 642 10.05 -22.85 5.06
C LEU A 642 8.57 -23.08 4.73
N PRO A 643 8.05 -22.49 3.64
CA PRO A 643 6.68 -22.76 3.20
C PRO A 643 6.52 -24.22 2.76
N GLY A 644 5.36 -24.81 3.04
CA GLY A 644 5.02 -26.19 2.66
C GLY A 644 4.12 -26.23 1.42
N GLU A 645 3.92 -27.40 0.82
CA GLU A 645 2.99 -27.55 -0.30
C GLU A 645 1.52 -27.53 0.19
N PHE A 646 0.62 -26.90 -0.58
CA PHE A 646 -0.81 -27.06 -0.36
C PHE A 646 -1.26 -28.49 -0.68
N THR A 647 -2.28 -28.98 0.03
CA THR A 647 -2.91 -30.26 -0.31
C THR A 647 -3.63 -30.15 -1.66
N GLU A 648 -3.17 -30.90 -2.65
CA GLU A 648 -3.76 -30.98 -3.98
C GLU A 648 -4.92 -31.99 -4.01
N MET A 649 -5.84 -31.89 -4.98
CA MET A 649 -6.83 -32.96 -5.19
C MET A 649 -6.15 -34.18 -5.83
N ALA A 650 -6.45 -35.38 -5.33
CA ALA A 650 -5.93 -36.62 -5.91
C ALA A 650 -6.30 -36.72 -7.41
N GLN A 651 -5.30 -36.87 -8.28
CA GLN A 651 -5.49 -37.09 -9.71
C GLN A 651 -6.00 -38.53 -9.95
N SER A 652 -7.27 -38.79 -9.64
CA SER A 652 -8.03 -39.86 -10.32
C SER A 652 -8.82 -39.19 -11.44
N GLY A 653 -8.57 -39.63 -12.68
CA GLY A 653 -9.05 -39.02 -13.91
C GLY A 653 -10.54 -38.66 -13.94
N GLU A 654 -10.82 -37.58 -14.67
CA GLU A 654 -12.12 -36.95 -14.84
C GLU A 654 -12.79 -36.45 -13.54
N LEU A 655 -13.23 -35.19 -13.60
CA LEU A 655 -14.16 -34.64 -12.62
C LEU A 655 -15.30 -35.65 -12.42
N PRO A 656 -15.54 -36.19 -11.21
CA PRO A 656 -16.81 -36.86 -10.98
C PRO A 656 -17.89 -35.83 -11.31
N PRO A 657 -18.81 -36.09 -12.25
CA PRO A 657 -19.95 -35.21 -12.42
C PRO A 657 -20.63 -35.15 -11.05
N LEU A 658 -20.75 -33.93 -10.50
CA LEU A 658 -21.47 -33.69 -9.26
C LEU A 658 -22.79 -34.45 -9.35
N SER A 659 -22.95 -35.49 -8.53
CA SER A 659 -24.04 -36.46 -8.63
C SER A 659 -25.37 -35.72 -8.74
N SER A 660 -26.08 -35.92 -9.85
CA SER A 660 -27.44 -35.41 -10.00
C SER A 660 -28.32 -36.08 -8.95
N GLN A 661 -28.67 -35.38 -7.89
CA GLN A 661 -29.71 -35.83 -6.96
C GLN A 661 -31.04 -35.90 -7.74
N PRO A 662 -31.71 -37.05 -7.79
CA PRO A 662 -33.00 -37.16 -8.46
C PRO A 662 -34.03 -36.30 -7.73
N SER A 663 -34.61 -35.33 -8.45
CA SER A 663 -35.79 -34.61 -7.97
C SER A 663 -37.01 -35.53 -8.04
N ALA A 664 -37.87 -35.47 -7.03
CA ALA A 664 -39.09 -36.28 -6.89
C ALA A 664 -40.07 -36.18 -8.09
N ASN A 665 -39.86 -35.23 -9.02
CA ASN A 665 -40.73 -34.99 -10.18
C ASN A 665 -40.08 -35.29 -11.54
N GLY A 666 -38.98 -36.07 -11.60
CA GLY A 666 -38.41 -36.58 -12.85
C GLY A 666 -37.84 -35.54 -13.82
N LYS A 667 -37.89 -34.25 -13.49
CA LYS A 667 -37.23 -33.17 -14.25
C LYS A 667 -35.83 -32.95 -13.68
N GLN A 668 -34.82 -33.24 -14.49
CA GLN A 668 -33.43 -32.81 -14.23
C GLN A 668 -33.37 -31.29 -14.27
N HIS A 669 -33.51 -30.64 -13.11
CA HIS A 669 -33.03 -29.27 -12.97
C HIS A 669 -31.50 -29.34 -12.89
N ARG A 670 -30.80 -28.98 -13.98
CA ARG A 670 -29.42 -28.50 -13.84
C ARG A 670 -29.54 -27.13 -13.17
N PRO A 671 -29.18 -26.96 -11.88
CA PRO A 671 -29.11 -25.62 -11.35
C PRO A 671 -28.09 -24.86 -12.19
N MET A 672 -28.39 -23.61 -12.57
CA MET A 672 -27.41 -22.70 -13.14
C MET A 672 -26.34 -22.45 -12.07
N ARG A 673 -25.36 -23.36 -11.97
CA ARG A 673 -24.22 -23.27 -11.07
C ARG A 673 -23.02 -22.97 -11.95
N ILE A 674 -22.54 -21.74 -11.85
CA ILE A 674 -21.24 -21.32 -12.39
C ILE A 674 -20.24 -22.34 -11.89
N ASP A 675 -19.54 -23.12 -12.72
CA ASP A 675 -18.55 -24.07 -12.20
C ASP A 675 -17.33 -23.30 -11.69
N TRP A 676 -17.33 -22.91 -10.40
CA TRP A 676 -16.23 -22.19 -9.79
C TRP A 676 -15.04 -23.15 -9.60
N ARG A 677 -14.11 -23.17 -10.56
CA ARG A 677 -12.77 -23.81 -10.49
C ARG A 677 -11.98 -23.58 -9.18
N TRP A 678 -12.40 -22.60 -8.40
CA TRP A 678 -11.78 -21.96 -7.25
C TRP A 678 -12.66 -22.10 -5.99
N SER A 679 -13.70 -22.93 -6.06
CA SER A 679 -14.51 -23.33 -4.92
C SER A 679 -13.66 -24.04 -3.85
N ALA A 680 -13.99 -23.81 -2.58
CA ALA A 680 -13.31 -24.45 -1.45
C ALA A 680 -13.36 -25.98 -1.53
N GLU A 681 -14.43 -26.55 -2.10
CA GLU A 681 -14.58 -28.00 -2.31
C GLU A 681 -13.52 -28.57 -3.27
N ARG A 682 -13.09 -27.80 -4.27
CA ARG A 682 -12.02 -28.18 -5.21
C ARG A 682 -10.62 -27.81 -4.73
N ARG A 683 -10.51 -27.24 -3.53
CA ARG A 683 -9.27 -26.71 -2.94
C ARG A 683 -9.15 -27.20 -1.49
N PRO A 684 -8.94 -28.52 -1.28
CA PRO A 684 -8.95 -29.11 0.06
C PRO A 684 -7.91 -28.48 1.00
N GLY A 685 -6.79 -28.00 0.45
CA GLY A 685 -5.75 -27.26 1.16
C GLY A 685 -6.22 -25.99 1.87
N THR A 686 -7.34 -25.38 1.46
CA THR A 686 -7.89 -24.18 2.14
C THR A 686 -8.45 -24.45 3.54
N SER A 687 -8.71 -25.72 3.86
CA SER A 687 -9.26 -26.18 5.14
C SER A 687 -8.45 -27.31 5.78
N HIS A 688 -7.37 -27.75 5.12
CA HIS A 688 -6.49 -28.79 5.65
C HIS A 688 -5.53 -28.17 6.67
N VAL A 689 -5.29 -28.88 7.78
CA VAL A 689 -4.28 -28.50 8.77
C VAL A 689 -2.99 -29.25 8.44
N PRO A 690 -1.94 -28.58 7.94
CA PRO A 690 -0.68 -29.25 7.58
C PRO A 690 -0.04 -29.88 8.83
N ARG A 691 0.59 -31.04 8.65
CA ARG A 691 1.34 -31.70 9.73
C ARG A 691 2.63 -30.92 10.00
N LEU A 692 3.07 -30.88 11.27
CA LEU A 692 4.34 -30.29 11.73
C LEU A 692 4.51 -28.77 11.55
N MET A 693 3.59 -28.12 10.85
CA MET A 693 3.61 -26.68 10.62
C MET A 693 3.33 -25.90 11.91
N ASN A 694 4.22 -24.96 12.25
CA ASN A 694 4.24 -24.30 13.56
C ASN A 694 4.32 -22.77 13.42
N ASN A 695 3.86 -22.04 14.43
CA ASN A 695 3.94 -20.58 14.50
C ASN A 695 5.20 -20.07 15.24
N GLN A 696 6.21 -20.93 15.41
CA GLN A 696 7.43 -20.63 16.19
C GLN A 696 8.67 -20.51 15.31
N ASN A 697 8.50 -20.45 13.98
CA ASN A 697 9.58 -20.44 13.00
C ASN A 697 10.58 -21.61 13.16
N LYS A 698 10.12 -22.77 13.64
CA LYS A 698 10.95 -23.98 13.78
C LYS A 698 11.02 -24.73 12.46
N GLU A 699 12.22 -25.15 12.09
CA GLU A 699 12.50 -25.96 10.91
C GLU A 699 11.59 -27.20 10.82
N VAL A 700 11.16 -27.51 9.59
CA VAL A 700 10.43 -28.74 9.27
C VAL A 700 11.12 -29.42 8.10
N SER A 701 11.79 -30.54 8.37
CA SER A 701 12.60 -31.23 7.36
C SER A 701 11.78 -31.84 6.22
N GLU A 702 10.49 -32.12 6.45
CA GLU A 702 9.57 -32.65 5.43
C GLU A 702 9.31 -31.65 4.29
N HIS A 703 9.63 -30.37 4.47
CA HIS A 703 9.49 -29.37 3.42
C HIS A 703 10.66 -29.41 2.42
N TYR A 704 11.73 -30.16 2.72
CA TYR A 704 12.85 -30.28 1.81
C TYR A 704 12.61 -31.35 0.74
N THR A 705 12.97 -31.00 -0.49
CA THR A 705 13.09 -31.90 -1.62
C THR A 705 14.51 -32.47 -1.65
N PRO A 706 14.68 -33.79 -1.72
CA PRO A 706 15.97 -34.41 -1.97
C PRO A 706 16.58 -33.97 -3.31
N LEU A 707 17.89 -33.68 -3.34
CA LEU A 707 18.56 -33.14 -4.53
C LEU A 707 18.47 -34.08 -5.75
N ASP A 708 18.38 -35.39 -5.51
CA ASP A 708 18.21 -36.41 -6.54
C ASP A 708 16.87 -36.30 -7.28
N GLN A 709 15.87 -35.64 -6.69
CA GLN A 709 14.57 -35.39 -7.31
C GLN A 709 14.53 -34.09 -8.13
N CYS A 710 15.60 -33.29 -8.12
CA CYS A 710 15.70 -32.03 -8.84
C CYS A 710 16.18 -32.26 -10.28
N GLN A 711 15.38 -31.87 -11.28
CA GLN A 711 15.81 -31.85 -12.69
C GLN A 711 16.43 -30.50 -13.07
N TYR A 712 15.99 -29.43 -12.42
CA TYR A 712 16.53 -28.09 -12.57
C TYR A 712 16.92 -27.52 -11.22
N LEU A 713 17.89 -26.62 -11.21
CA LEU A 713 18.36 -25.92 -10.02
C LEU A 713 18.56 -24.44 -10.34
N ILE A 714 18.15 -23.58 -9.41
CA ILE A 714 18.46 -22.17 -9.43
C ILE A 714 19.39 -21.85 -8.27
N ASP A 715 20.52 -21.24 -8.59
CA ASP A 715 21.57 -20.94 -7.62
C ASP A 715 22.27 -19.61 -7.95
N LEU A 716 22.92 -19.02 -6.95
CA LEU A 716 23.74 -17.82 -7.04
C LEU A 716 25.18 -18.16 -6.64
N ASP A 717 26.11 -17.99 -7.57
CA ASP A 717 27.53 -18.21 -7.33
C ASP A 717 28.34 -16.91 -7.49
N TYR A 718 29.05 -16.54 -6.44
CA TYR A 718 29.99 -15.42 -6.45
C TYR A 718 31.39 -15.90 -6.83
N SER A 719 31.56 -16.34 -8.08
CA SER A 719 32.83 -16.91 -8.56
C SER A 719 34.04 -16.00 -8.29
N GLY A 720 33.88 -14.68 -8.44
CA GLY A 720 34.95 -13.70 -8.20
C GLY A 720 35.37 -13.53 -6.73
N ARG A 721 34.61 -14.08 -5.78
CA ARG A 721 34.91 -14.06 -4.33
C ARG A 721 35.58 -15.36 -3.86
N LEU A 722 35.21 -16.49 -4.45
CA LEU A 722 35.46 -17.84 -3.92
C LEU A 722 36.47 -18.64 -4.75
N GLU A 723 37.24 -17.99 -5.62
CA GLU A 723 38.27 -18.66 -6.43
C GLU A 723 39.37 -19.32 -5.56
N ASN A 724 39.48 -18.97 -4.27
CA ASN A 724 40.56 -19.42 -3.38
C ASN A 724 40.19 -19.65 -1.89
N GLN A 725 38.92 -19.92 -1.51
CA GLN A 725 38.56 -20.02 -0.07
C GLN A 725 37.72 -21.25 0.33
N GLY A 726 38.27 -22.01 1.28
CA GLY A 726 37.55 -22.79 2.30
C GLY A 726 37.32 -24.29 1.99
N PRO A 727 37.15 -25.13 3.03
CA PRO A 727 36.64 -26.49 2.85
C PRO A 727 35.26 -26.45 2.19
N GLU A 728 34.93 -27.47 1.38
CA GLU A 728 33.63 -27.56 0.70
C GLU A 728 32.49 -27.45 1.70
N ASP A 729 31.58 -26.50 1.46
CA ASP A 729 30.34 -26.39 2.22
C ASP A 729 29.45 -27.58 1.83
N LEU A 730 29.32 -28.54 2.73
CA LEU A 730 28.55 -29.76 2.51
C LEU A 730 27.03 -29.49 2.43
N ILE A 731 26.55 -28.38 2.98
CA ILE A 731 25.13 -28.02 3.01
C ILE A 731 24.79 -27.15 1.79
N GLU A 732 25.62 -26.15 1.48
CA GLU A 732 25.44 -25.25 0.34
C GLU A 732 26.63 -25.34 -0.65
N PRO A 733 26.85 -26.49 -1.30
CA PRO A 733 27.95 -26.64 -2.25
C PRO A 733 27.75 -25.71 -3.45
N ARG A 734 28.84 -25.45 -4.17
CA ARG A 734 28.83 -24.58 -5.36
C ARG A 734 28.31 -25.33 -6.57
N TYR A 735 27.00 -25.59 -6.61
CA TYR A 735 26.34 -26.37 -7.65
C TYR A 735 26.65 -25.87 -9.07
N LEU A 736 26.77 -24.55 -9.25
CA LEU A 736 27.08 -23.95 -10.55
C LEU A 736 28.52 -24.19 -11.03
N GLN A 737 29.43 -24.66 -10.18
CA GLN A 737 30.80 -25.03 -10.55
C GLN A 737 30.93 -26.53 -10.85
N ASP A 738 29.99 -27.34 -10.38
CA ASP A 738 29.90 -28.77 -10.68
C ASP A 738 29.41 -28.99 -12.12
N LYS A 739 30.36 -28.99 -13.05
CA LYS A 739 30.13 -29.25 -14.47
C LYS A 739 29.84 -30.72 -14.78
N GLU A 740 30.02 -31.63 -13.83
CA GLU A 740 29.76 -33.06 -14.01
C GLU A 740 28.25 -33.32 -13.90
N HIS A 741 27.59 -32.72 -12.90
CA HIS A 741 26.15 -32.93 -12.67
C HIS A 741 25.26 -31.83 -13.26
N TRP A 742 25.75 -30.60 -13.42
CA TRP A 742 24.93 -29.45 -13.81
C TRP A 742 25.39 -28.77 -15.10
N GLU A 743 24.42 -28.38 -15.92
CA GLU A 743 24.60 -27.60 -17.14
C GLU A 743 23.93 -26.23 -16.97
N LYS A 744 24.69 -25.14 -17.11
CA LYS A 744 24.14 -23.77 -17.02
C LYS A 744 23.30 -23.47 -18.27
N MET A 745 22.01 -23.19 -18.07
CA MET A 745 21.07 -22.89 -19.14
C MET A 745 20.99 -21.38 -19.43
N TYR A 746 20.85 -20.58 -18.37
CA TYR A 746 20.76 -19.13 -18.46
C TYR A 746 21.26 -18.48 -17.18
N CYS A 747 22.06 -17.43 -17.30
CA CYS A 747 22.63 -16.71 -16.17
C CYS A 747 22.45 -15.20 -16.32
N LYS A 748 22.21 -14.52 -15.21
CA LYS A 748 22.14 -13.06 -15.12
C LYS A 748 23.03 -12.57 -13.98
N LYS A 749 23.73 -11.46 -14.22
CA LYS A 749 24.62 -10.84 -13.25
C LYS A 749 23.83 -10.31 -12.05
N PHE A 750 24.38 -10.52 -10.86
CA PHE A 750 23.86 -10.04 -9.58
C PHE A 750 24.98 -9.39 -8.78
N LEU A 751 24.79 -8.17 -8.27
CA LEU A 751 25.88 -7.40 -7.67
C LEU A 751 26.41 -8.07 -6.39
N ASP A 752 27.73 -8.27 -6.29
CA ASP A 752 28.37 -8.70 -5.04
C ASP A 752 28.58 -7.50 -4.13
N THR A 753 27.87 -7.48 -3.00
CA THR A 753 27.92 -6.39 -2.02
C THR A 753 29.08 -6.49 -1.04
N THR A 754 29.88 -7.55 -1.12
CA THR A 754 30.95 -7.87 -0.17
C THR A 754 32.35 -7.66 -0.73
N VAL A 755 32.50 -7.37 -2.03
CA VAL A 755 33.79 -7.14 -2.71
C VAL A 755 33.72 -5.98 -3.72
N GLY A 756 34.89 -5.51 -4.17
CA GLY A 756 35.03 -4.42 -5.14
C GLY A 756 34.27 -3.14 -4.74
N ALA A 757 33.78 -2.41 -5.76
CA ALA A 757 32.97 -1.22 -5.56
C ALA A 757 31.61 -1.51 -4.86
N GLY A 758 31.14 -2.76 -4.91
CA GLY A 758 29.90 -3.18 -4.26
C GLY A 758 29.94 -3.11 -2.73
N ARG A 759 31.13 -3.06 -2.11
CA ARG A 759 31.27 -2.78 -0.66
C ARG A 759 30.74 -1.40 -0.27
N ASN A 760 30.77 -0.44 -1.19
CA ASN A 760 30.38 0.92 -0.91
C ASN A 760 28.84 1.05 -0.88
N ARG A 761 28.32 1.60 0.22
CA ARG A 761 26.87 1.75 0.44
C ARG A 761 26.20 2.62 -0.63
N TRP A 762 26.89 3.62 -1.18
CA TRP A 762 26.36 4.49 -2.22
C TRP A 762 26.22 3.78 -3.56
N VAL A 763 27.21 2.97 -3.95
CA VAL A 763 27.15 2.17 -5.19
C VAL A 763 26.07 1.10 -5.09
N ARG A 764 25.83 0.54 -3.90
CA ARG A 764 24.72 -0.41 -3.68
C ARG A 764 23.36 0.26 -3.84
N ALA A 765 23.22 1.46 -3.26
CA ALA A 765 21.93 2.14 -3.13
C ALA A 765 21.53 2.97 -4.36
N PHE A 766 22.48 3.45 -5.15
CA PHE A 766 22.26 4.38 -6.25
C PHE A 766 23.01 3.95 -7.51
N TRP A 767 22.39 4.19 -8.65
CA TRP A 767 23.02 3.93 -9.93
C TRP A 767 24.05 5.01 -10.22
N ILE A 768 25.30 4.59 -10.31
CA ILE A 768 26.46 5.43 -10.63
C ILE A 768 27.13 4.83 -11.87
N PRO A 769 27.40 5.63 -12.91
CA PRO A 769 28.14 5.19 -14.09
C PRO A 769 29.49 4.57 -13.72
N ASP A 770 29.93 3.56 -14.47
CA ASP A 770 31.13 2.79 -14.10
C ASP A 770 32.40 3.64 -14.07
N LYS A 771 32.59 4.55 -15.04
CA LYS A 771 33.74 5.49 -15.05
C LYS A 771 33.82 6.32 -13.76
N ILE A 772 32.67 6.80 -13.29
CA ILE A 772 32.57 7.58 -12.05
C ILE A 772 32.79 6.67 -10.84
N THR A 773 32.23 5.45 -10.87
CA THR A 773 32.42 4.45 -9.81
C THR A 773 33.90 4.13 -9.61
N VAL A 774 34.65 3.88 -10.68
CA VAL A 774 36.08 3.60 -10.63
C VAL A 774 36.86 4.78 -10.05
N ALA A 775 36.53 6.01 -10.47
CA ALA A 775 37.15 7.21 -9.93
C ALA A 775 36.86 7.38 -8.42
N LEU A 776 35.62 7.20 -8.00
CA LEU A 776 35.20 7.32 -6.59
C LEU A 776 35.78 6.20 -5.70
N MET A 777 35.95 5.00 -6.25
CA MET A 777 36.41 3.82 -5.52
C MET A 777 37.90 3.51 -5.74
N ARG A 778 38.71 4.53 -6.06
CA ARG A 778 40.17 4.43 -6.18
C ARG A 778 40.62 3.29 -7.12
N GLY A 779 39.97 3.14 -8.26
CA GLY A 779 40.28 2.11 -9.26
C GLY A 779 39.48 0.81 -9.13
N GLN A 780 38.63 0.65 -8.10
CA GLN A 780 37.83 -0.58 -7.93
C GLN A 780 36.59 -0.61 -8.84
N ASN A 781 36.39 -1.73 -9.52
CA ASN A 781 35.22 -2.01 -10.36
C ASN A 781 34.08 -2.65 -9.55
N LYS A 782 32.85 -2.60 -10.09
CA LYS A 782 31.73 -3.43 -9.62
C LYS A 782 32.02 -4.90 -9.94
N VAL A 783 31.84 -5.77 -8.95
CA VAL A 783 32.03 -7.22 -9.09
C VAL A 783 30.67 -7.89 -9.02
N TRP A 784 30.49 -8.94 -9.81
CA TRP A 784 29.19 -9.58 -10.04
C TRP A 784 29.29 -11.07 -9.74
N GLY A 785 28.25 -11.62 -9.13
CA GLY A 785 27.97 -13.05 -9.12
C GLY A 785 27.05 -13.44 -10.27
N ASP A 786 27.00 -14.73 -10.56
CA ASP A 786 26.13 -15.32 -11.57
C ASP A 786 24.93 -15.99 -10.89
N TYR A 787 23.74 -15.43 -11.11
CA TYR A 787 22.47 -16.06 -10.74
C TYR A 787 21.99 -16.88 -11.94
N CYS A 788 21.91 -18.20 -11.80
CA CYS A 788 21.71 -19.09 -12.95
C CYS A 788 20.58 -20.09 -12.74
N LEU A 789 19.89 -20.39 -13.83
CA LEU A 789 19.15 -21.64 -14.01
C LEU A 789 20.11 -22.69 -14.58
N ALA A 790 20.19 -23.83 -13.93
CA ALA A 790 20.94 -25.00 -14.35
C ALA A 790 20.02 -26.21 -14.54
N ARG A 791 20.36 -27.05 -15.52
CA ARG A 791 19.71 -28.33 -15.79
C ARG A 791 20.62 -29.45 -15.31
N ARG A 792 20.05 -30.47 -14.69
CA ARG A 792 20.80 -31.66 -14.30
C ARG A 792 21.11 -32.51 -15.53
N LYS A 793 22.36 -32.93 -15.66
CA LYS A 793 22.78 -33.84 -16.72
C LYS A 793 22.27 -35.26 -16.45
N PRO A 794 21.89 -36.01 -17.49
CA PRO A 794 21.59 -37.42 -17.32
C PRO A 794 22.86 -38.11 -16.80
N MET A 795 22.72 -38.95 -15.76
CA MET A 795 23.83 -39.79 -15.33
C MET A 795 24.19 -40.73 -16.49
N GLU A 796 25.39 -40.60 -17.03
CA GLU A 796 25.95 -41.64 -17.91
C GLU A 796 26.10 -42.89 -17.06
N THR A 797 25.17 -43.84 -17.21
CA THR A 797 25.41 -45.22 -16.80
C THR A 797 26.64 -45.69 -17.56
N LYS A 798 27.79 -45.72 -16.87
CA LYS A 798 28.96 -46.46 -17.33
C LYS A 798 28.53 -47.92 -17.43
N VAL A 799 28.24 -48.35 -18.65
CA VAL A 799 27.93 -49.74 -19.03
C VAL A 799 29.17 -50.59 -18.84
#